data_AF-A0A375I472-F1
#
_entry.id   AF-A0A375I472-F1
#
_cell.length_a   1.000
_cell.length_b   1.000
_cell.length_c   1.000
_cell.angle_alpha   90.00
_cell.angle_beta   90.00
_cell.angle_gamma   90.00
#
_symmetry.space_group_name_H-M   'P 1'
#
loop_
_entity.id
_entity.type
_entity.pdbx_description
1 polymer ?
#
loop_
_entity_poly.entity_id
_entity_poly.type
_entity_poly.pdbx_seq_one_letter_code
_entity_poly.pdbx_strand_id
1 'polypeptide(L)'
;MVNASTRVRLLCAVNGDFYSHVARVLAIALRLREYPQFDIAFSGSGRFMSLVEDQGFEVLVTDHLTVEEVVEKSDERGIHWYDDPVRLDALFAAEQEVFDRWRPDVCLRDNFRDPASVVAHMRGVLDIMIIQASQTDAYRFDFIPINYDLTGGEDQKEAMPGLVRLARRNVYAPLYAKAREMGLSPECCQDFGAAADLYLVADSYCLFPIKPSSGHYEHVGPLWYINAQARPVWLEEFSNSPLDRFLIATGSTGTTSFDEFFRQVDPQHDTYALAFTDEVPPPFFGGSPSITSTVLPHCDLIVSDGGLGATYMALYAAKPTVAIFDRFEQQANSRALERLGVGIGFGIGTLGPDDLVCATQTLLRNPVVASQLRKAQQRLLDEPEGARFAAMLVARECARHASWASEFLAPVIADLEEESRSHRLGDEPWVAALVADSCWSADGRGDAALQFSSYRAAPKAPVLDFRLDVGHVIAIVAQSTEVADRIVTGLEGRGAAEEGSVTLFGTPVHVGETTVVELESPTSGARVVQLGSQPLFRDGLLTGADTADRLLLVVTDDDVHDERTLAEIAQQMAQLRDDDTAVLLVTTSPRLAEMSADEVVLVAPDHALGPAESRRIVARYCPGSIVSWHPSGPMQVVVRHALEGRPEFIDTSGKSACITDDVAGFIKQLEMAGARQGLALDELTIRAAHLDDVYALLFPPTQAGDR
;
A
#
# COMPACT_ATOMS: atom_id res chain seq x y z
N MET A 1 -52.46 -5.06 -5.21
CA MET A 1 -52.27 -3.84 -4.43
C MET A 1 -51.39 -4.20 -3.25
N VAL A 2 -50.10 -3.89 -3.35
CA VAL A 2 -49.15 -4.02 -2.25
C VAL A 2 -49.52 -2.93 -1.22
N ASN A 3 -49.72 -3.30 0.03
CA ASN A 3 -50.14 -2.35 1.07
C ASN A 3 -49.00 -1.32 1.23
N ALA A 4 -49.29 -0.02 1.32
CA ALA A 4 -48.24 1.00 1.41
C ALA A 4 -47.29 0.80 2.62
N SER A 5 -47.67 -0.04 3.58
CA SER A 5 -46.87 -0.50 4.72
C SER A 5 -45.89 -1.66 4.42
N THR A 6 -45.55 -1.96 3.16
CA THR A 6 -44.75 -3.15 2.79
C THR A 6 -43.55 -2.87 1.89
N ARG A 7 -43.02 -1.64 1.93
CA ARG A 7 -41.76 -1.29 1.26
C ARG A 7 -40.65 -1.12 2.28
N VAL A 8 -39.43 -1.49 1.90
CA VAL A 8 -38.22 -1.16 2.65
C VAL A 8 -37.81 0.27 2.32
N ARG A 9 -37.72 1.12 3.33
CA ARG A 9 -37.33 2.52 3.19
C ARG A 9 -35.82 2.64 3.33
N LEU A 10 -35.14 2.79 2.20
CA LEU A 10 -33.70 2.89 2.10
C LEU A 10 -33.29 4.36 2.07
N LEU A 11 -32.53 4.80 3.08
CA LEU A 11 -31.90 6.11 3.10
C LEU A 11 -30.45 5.99 2.63
N CYS A 12 -30.14 6.65 1.52
CA CYS A 12 -28.80 6.74 0.95
C CYS A 12 -28.09 7.98 1.51
N ALA A 13 -27.29 7.83 2.57
CA ALA A 13 -26.58 8.95 3.20
C ALA A 13 -25.22 9.18 2.52
N VAL A 14 -25.05 10.32 1.85
CA VAL A 14 -23.86 10.66 1.07
C VAL A 14 -23.26 12.01 1.45
N ASN A 15 -21.93 12.15 1.41
CA ASN A 15 -21.29 13.47 1.33
C ASN A 15 -21.36 13.98 -0.12
N GLY A 16 -22.21 14.97 -0.38
CA GLY A 16 -22.48 15.43 -1.75
C GLY A 16 -21.48 16.42 -2.33
N ASP A 17 -20.41 16.76 -1.61
CA ASP A 17 -19.33 17.59 -2.16
C ASP A 17 -18.23 16.79 -2.88
N PHE A 18 -18.26 15.46 -2.74
CA PHE A 18 -17.31 14.55 -3.39
C PHE A 18 -18.04 13.61 -4.36
N TYR A 19 -17.65 13.66 -5.64
CA TYR A 19 -18.31 12.91 -6.71
C TYR A 19 -18.37 11.40 -6.44
N SER A 20 -17.25 10.81 -6.01
CA SER A 20 -17.12 9.36 -5.82
C SER A 20 -18.02 8.84 -4.69
N HIS A 21 -18.29 9.65 -3.67
CA HIS A 21 -19.13 9.30 -2.53
C HIS A 21 -20.60 9.22 -2.95
N VAL A 22 -21.05 10.18 -3.77
CA VAL A 22 -22.39 10.15 -4.38
C VAL A 22 -22.51 9.02 -5.41
N ALA A 23 -21.56 8.93 -6.35
CA ALA A 23 -21.66 8.05 -7.50
C ALA A 23 -21.73 6.56 -7.11
N ARG A 24 -20.98 6.14 -6.08
CA ARG A 24 -20.98 4.74 -5.62
C ARG A 24 -22.31 4.32 -5.01
N VAL A 25 -22.88 5.17 -4.15
CA VAL A 25 -24.20 4.91 -3.54
C VAL A 25 -25.30 4.98 -4.60
N LEU A 26 -25.20 5.94 -5.53
CA LEU A 26 -26.13 6.08 -6.65
C LEU A 26 -26.13 4.84 -7.56
N ALA A 27 -24.98 4.25 -7.84
CA ALA A 27 -24.89 3.03 -8.64
C ALA A 27 -25.73 1.88 -8.07
N ILE A 28 -25.67 1.68 -6.74
CA ILE A 28 -26.47 0.66 -6.05
C ILE A 28 -27.96 1.04 -6.06
N ALA A 29 -28.28 2.29 -5.73
CA ALA A 29 -29.66 2.78 -5.66
C ALA A 29 -30.39 2.65 -7.00
N LEU A 30 -29.70 2.87 -8.12
CA LEU A 30 -30.26 2.70 -9.47
C LEU A 30 -30.72 1.26 -9.72
N ARG A 31 -29.95 0.27 -9.26
CA ARG A 31 -30.33 -1.16 -9.36
C ARG A 31 -31.51 -1.50 -8.46
N LEU A 32 -31.49 -1.03 -7.21
CA LEU A 32 -32.59 -1.29 -6.27
C LEU A 32 -33.91 -0.61 -6.69
N ARG A 33 -33.86 0.54 -7.37
CA ARG A 33 -35.03 1.27 -7.85
C ARG A 33 -35.86 0.49 -8.88
N GLU A 34 -35.25 -0.48 -9.57
CA GLU A 34 -35.96 -1.35 -10.52
C GLU A 34 -37.04 -2.20 -9.81
N TYR A 35 -36.95 -2.33 -8.48
CA TYR A 35 -37.86 -3.12 -7.66
C TYR A 35 -38.79 -2.24 -6.80
N PRO A 36 -40.13 -2.31 -6.99
CA PRO A 36 -41.10 -1.51 -6.25
C PRO A 36 -41.18 -1.80 -4.73
N GLN A 37 -40.44 -2.81 -4.27
CA GLN A 37 -40.23 -3.19 -2.87
C GLN A 37 -39.40 -2.15 -2.11
N PHE A 38 -38.62 -1.32 -2.81
CA PHE A 38 -37.80 -0.28 -2.20
C PHE A 38 -38.42 1.10 -2.37
N ASP A 39 -38.34 1.89 -1.31
CA ASP A 39 -38.64 3.33 -1.29
C ASP A 39 -37.34 4.05 -0.93
N ILE A 40 -36.74 4.75 -1.91
CA ILE A 40 -35.35 5.21 -1.83
C ILE A 40 -35.32 6.73 -1.80
N ALA A 41 -34.67 7.28 -0.77
CA ALA A 41 -34.33 8.71 -0.70
C ALA A 41 -32.84 8.86 -0.43
N PHE A 42 -32.25 9.96 -0.88
CA PHE A 42 -30.89 10.33 -0.55
C PHE A 42 -30.89 11.41 0.53
N SER A 43 -29.90 11.37 1.42
CA SER A 43 -29.63 12.41 2.38
C SER A 43 -28.24 12.96 2.11
N GLY A 44 -28.12 14.28 2.03
CA GLY A 44 -26.85 14.95 1.79
C GLY A 44 -27.05 16.38 1.29
N SER A 45 -25.95 17.10 1.10
CA SER A 45 -25.90 18.44 0.51
C SER A 45 -24.65 18.57 -0.36
N GLY A 46 -24.50 19.65 -1.11
CA GLY A 46 -23.31 19.85 -1.94
C GLY A 46 -23.54 19.64 -3.43
N ARG A 47 -22.53 20.02 -4.23
CA ARG A 47 -22.67 20.23 -5.68
C ARG A 47 -22.95 18.97 -6.50
N PHE A 48 -22.62 17.77 -6.01
CA PHE A 48 -22.84 16.52 -6.74
C PHE A 48 -24.19 15.89 -6.42
N MET A 49 -24.98 16.46 -5.50
CA MET A 49 -26.36 16.01 -5.27
C MET A 49 -27.25 16.19 -6.51
N SER A 50 -26.89 17.08 -7.43
CA SER A 50 -27.60 17.21 -8.71
C SER A 50 -27.61 15.91 -9.52
N LEU A 51 -26.58 15.05 -9.39
CA LEU A 51 -26.56 13.74 -10.05
C LEU A 51 -27.70 12.83 -9.58
N VAL A 52 -28.05 12.93 -8.29
CA VAL A 52 -29.13 12.17 -7.67
C VAL A 52 -30.48 12.72 -8.11
N GLU A 53 -30.62 14.05 -8.12
CA GLU A 53 -31.82 14.76 -8.57
C GLU A 53 -32.10 14.51 -10.05
N ASP A 54 -31.07 14.54 -10.90
CA ASP A 54 -31.15 14.26 -12.35
C ASP A 54 -31.64 12.83 -12.63
N GLN A 55 -31.37 11.90 -11.71
CA GLN A 55 -31.91 10.55 -11.75
C GLN A 55 -33.32 10.44 -11.17
N GLY A 56 -33.89 11.51 -10.61
CA GLY A 56 -35.27 11.57 -10.12
C GLY A 56 -35.46 10.97 -8.71
N PHE A 57 -34.40 10.84 -7.93
CA PHE A 57 -34.51 10.45 -6.52
C PHE A 57 -34.90 11.64 -5.64
N GLU A 58 -35.60 11.38 -4.53
CA GLU A 58 -35.84 12.40 -3.50
C GLU A 58 -34.53 12.72 -2.77
N VAL A 59 -34.25 14.01 -2.58
CA VAL A 59 -33.09 14.48 -1.82
C VAL A 59 -33.56 15.19 -0.54
N LEU A 60 -33.14 14.65 0.59
CA LEU A 60 -33.31 15.20 1.93
C LEU A 60 -32.05 15.99 2.28
N VAL A 61 -32.11 17.31 2.16
CA VAL A 61 -30.97 18.19 2.48
C VAL A 61 -30.53 17.93 3.91
N THR A 62 -29.27 17.56 4.08
CA THR A 62 -28.67 17.19 5.37
C THR A 62 -27.30 17.82 5.46
N ASP A 63 -27.04 18.52 6.56
CA ASP A 63 -25.74 19.10 6.84
C ASP A 63 -24.71 18.01 7.15
N HIS A 64 -23.52 18.14 6.57
CA HIS A 64 -22.38 17.25 6.76
C HIS A 64 -21.08 18.05 6.60
N LEU A 65 -19.93 17.41 6.82
CA LEU A 65 -18.62 18.03 6.58
C LEU A 65 -18.50 18.49 5.11
N THR A 66 -18.19 19.76 4.87
CA THR A 66 -17.93 20.27 3.52
C THR A 66 -16.51 19.91 3.05
N VAL A 67 -16.22 20.08 1.75
CA VAL A 67 -14.85 19.93 1.24
C VAL A 67 -13.87 20.87 1.94
N GLU A 68 -14.27 22.12 2.17
CA GLU A 68 -13.45 23.10 2.88
C GLU A 68 -13.17 22.65 4.31
N GLU A 69 -14.19 22.17 5.03
CA GLU A 69 -13.99 21.64 6.39
C GLU A 69 -13.06 20.42 6.41
N VAL A 70 -13.21 19.50 5.45
CA VAL A 70 -12.34 18.31 5.34
C VAL A 70 -10.90 18.73 5.07
N VAL A 71 -10.68 19.68 4.15
CA VAL A 71 -9.33 20.17 3.78
C VAL A 71 -8.72 20.99 4.91
N GLU A 72 -9.42 21.96 5.47
CA GLU A 72 -8.93 22.83 6.55
C GLU A 72 -8.59 22.05 7.83
N LYS A 73 -9.33 20.96 8.09
CA LYS A 73 -9.10 20.08 9.25
C LYS A 73 -8.22 18.87 8.93
N SER A 74 -7.58 18.84 7.76
CA SER A 74 -6.56 17.84 7.43
C SER A 74 -5.24 18.58 7.17
N ASP A 75 -4.43 18.73 8.21
CA ASP A 75 -3.18 19.47 8.14
C ASP A 75 -1.96 18.57 8.46
N GLU A 76 -0.79 19.20 8.63
CA GLU A 76 0.45 18.50 8.96
C GLU A 76 0.40 17.76 10.33
N ARG A 77 -0.54 18.13 11.21
CA ARG A 77 -0.72 17.49 12.52
C ARG A 77 -1.67 16.30 12.47
N GLY A 78 -2.43 16.17 11.39
CA GLY A 78 -3.30 15.02 11.15
C GLY A 78 -4.70 15.43 10.74
N ILE A 79 -5.66 14.57 11.08
CA ILE A 79 -7.07 14.72 10.70
C ILE A 79 -7.87 15.08 11.95
N HIS A 80 -8.58 16.21 11.90
CA HIS A 80 -9.26 16.83 13.03
C HIS A 80 -10.75 17.11 12.75
N TRP A 81 -11.37 16.30 11.89
CA TRP A 81 -12.73 16.53 11.37
C TRP A 81 -13.78 16.78 12.47
N TYR A 82 -13.66 16.07 13.59
CA TYR A 82 -14.64 16.01 14.67
C TYR A 82 -14.18 16.68 15.98
N ASP A 83 -13.07 17.43 15.96
CA ASP A 83 -12.50 18.03 17.18
C ASP A 83 -13.32 19.20 17.73
N ASP A 84 -14.12 19.87 16.90
CA ASP A 84 -15.05 20.89 17.33
C ASP A 84 -16.36 20.24 17.84
N PRO A 85 -16.60 20.23 19.17
CA PRO A 85 -17.78 19.58 19.73
C PRO A 85 -19.09 20.27 19.32
N VAL A 86 -19.08 21.58 19.07
CA VAL A 86 -20.28 22.32 18.65
C VAL A 86 -20.65 21.93 17.23
N ARG A 87 -19.65 21.86 16.34
CA ARG A 87 -19.87 21.38 14.97
C ARG A 87 -20.31 19.92 14.95
N LEU A 88 -19.70 19.06 15.77
CA LEU A 88 -20.07 17.65 15.90
C LEU A 88 -21.53 17.50 16.36
N ASP A 89 -21.96 18.26 17.36
CA ASP A 89 -23.36 18.25 17.83
C ASP A 89 -24.34 18.69 16.72
N ALA A 90 -23.97 19.68 15.91
CA ALA A 90 -24.78 20.12 14.78
C ALA A 90 -24.93 19.02 13.70
N LEU A 91 -23.83 18.32 13.38
CA LEU A 91 -23.85 17.18 12.46
C LEU A 91 -24.79 16.08 12.96
N PHE A 92 -24.70 15.72 14.24
CA PHE A 92 -25.61 14.74 14.85
C PHE A 92 -27.07 15.17 14.84
N ALA A 93 -27.35 16.45 15.10
CA ALA A 93 -28.71 16.99 15.07
C ALA A 93 -29.32 16.91 13.65
N ALA A 94 -28.53 17.22 12.62
CA ALA A 94 -28.96 17.15 11.23
C ALA A 94 -29.33 15.70 10.83
N GLU A 95 -28.48 14.72 11.16
CA GLU A 95 -28.79 13.30 10.90
C GLU A 95 -30.03 12.84 11.67
N GLN A 96 -30.17 13.25 12.94
CA GLN A 96 -31.34 12.90 13.73
C GLN A 96 -32.63 13.43 13.10
N GLU A 97 -32.65 14.69 12.65
CA GLU A 97 -33.82 15.28 12.01
C GLU A 97 -34.25 14.48 10.77
N VAL A 98 -33.30 14.11 9.91
CA VAL A 98 -33.57 13.37 8.67
C VAL A 98 -34.15 12.00 8.98
N PHE A 99 -33.57 11.26 9.91
CA PHE A 99 -34.07 9.95 10.30
C PHE A 99 -35.41 10.02 11.05
N ASP A 100 -35.68 11.05 11.85
CA ASP A 100 -36.99 11.20 12.51
C ASP A 100 -38.10 11.54 11.51
N ARG A 101 -37.77 12.37 10.52
CA ARG A 101 -38.67 12.78 9.44
C ARG A 101 -38.90 11.63 8.46
N TRP A 102 -37.83 11.01 7.97
CA TRP A 102 -37.90 10.00 6.94
C TRP A 102 -38.16 8.60 7.50
N ARG A 103 -37.71 8.26 8.72
CA ARG A 103 -37.88 6.93 9.33
C ARG A 103 -37.43 5.78 8.41
N PRO A 104 -36.14 5.70 8.07
CA PRO A 104 -35.62 4.61 7.26
C PRO A 104 -35.67 3.27 8.01
N ASP A 105 -35.77 2.18 7.24
CA ASP A 105 -35.52 0.82 7.72
C ASP A 105 -34.04 0.45 7.57
N VAL A 106 -33.36 1.07 6.60
CA VAL A 106 -31.97 0.81 6.23
C VAL A 106 -31.27 2.13 5.88
N CYS A 107 -30.03 2.27 6.34
CA CYS A 107 -29.11 3.33 5.97
C CYS A 107 -27.99 2.73 5.11
N LEU A 108 -27.94 3.06 3.82
CA LEU A 108 -26.81 2.76 2.94
C LEU A 108 -25.98 4.04 2.83
N ARG A 109 -24.74 4.02 3.31
CA ARG A 109 -23.93 5.25 3.41
C ARG A 109 -22.56 5.11 2.78
N ASP A 110 -21.99 6.26 2.45
CA ASP A 110 -20.56 6.37 2.23
C ASP A 110 -19.80 6.50 3.57
N ASN A 111 -18.47 6.43 3.50
CA ASN A 111 -17.57 6.44 4.64
C ASN A 111 -17.35 7.82 5.30
N PHE A 112 -17.85 8.93 4.73
CA PHE A 112 -17.79 10.29 5.32
C PHE A 112 -19.06 10.69 6.07
N ARG A 113 -20.00 9.75 6.26
CA ARG A 113 -21.26 9.96 6.99
C ARG A 113 -21.27 9.22 8.32
N ASP A 114 -20.19 9.34 9.10
CA ASP A 114 -20.06 8.63 10.38
C ASP A 114 -21.17 8.97 11.40
N PRO A 115 -21.64 10.23 11.54
CA PRO A 115 -22.76 10.53 12.43
C PRO A 115 -24.04 9.78 12.04
N ALA A 116 -24.29 9.51 10.75
CA ALA A 116 -25.45 8.77 10.28
C ALA A 116 -25.47 7.33 10.80
N SER A 117 -24.30 6.68 10.89
CA SER A 117 -24.16 5.31 11.42
C SER A 117 -24.54 5.21 12.90
N VAL A 118 -24.00 6.11 13.72
CA VAL A 118 -24.33 6.17 15.16
C VAL A 118 -25.83 6.39 15.33
N VAL A 119 -26.40 7.29 14.53
CA VAL A 119 -27.82 7.60 14.55
C VAL A 119 -28.69 6.43 14.06
N ALA A 120 -28.22 5.65 13.08
CA ALA A 120 -28.87 4.43 12.61
C ALA A 120 -28.94 3.37 13.72
N HIS A 121 -27.82 3.08 14.36
CA HIS A 121 -27.75 2.13 15.47
C HIS A 121 -28.63 2.51 16.66
N MET A 122 -28.66 3.79 17.04
CA MET A 122 -29.56 4.27 18.09
C MET A 122 -31.04 4.02 17.80
N ARG A 123 -31.41 3.98 16.52
CA ARG A 123 -32.79 3.74 16.08
C ARG A 123 -33.05 2.29 15.66
N GLY A 124 -32.07 1.40 15.75
CA GLY A 124 -32.20 0.00 15.29
C GLY A 124 -32.36 -0.12 13.76
N VAL A 125 -31.88 0.88 13.02
CA VAL A 125 -31.84 0.90 11.56
C VAL A 125 -30.61 0.12 11.09
N LEU A 126 -30.77 -0.75 10.09
CA LEU A 126 -29.67 -1.50 9.50
C LEU A 126 -28.66 -0.54 8.85
N ASP A 127 -27.39 -0.59 9.25
CA ASP A 127 -26.31 0.25 8.69
C ASP A 127 -25.43 -0.53 7.72
N ILE A 128 -25.40 -0.08 6.46
CA ILE A 128 -24.56 -0.65 5.40
C ILE A 128 -23.61 0.44 4.90
N MET A 129 -22.31 0.19 5.02
CA MET A 129 -21.28 1.16 4.65
C MET A 129 -20.56 0.74 3.39
N ILE A 130 -20.45 1.67 2.43
CA ILE A 130 -19.53 1.53 1.31
C ILE A 130 -18.16 2.04 1.75
N ILE A 131 -17.14 1.20 1.61
CA ILE A 131 -15.78 1.51 2.06
C ILE A 131 -14.76 1.16 0.98
N GLN A 132 -13.63 1.88 0.99
CA GLN A 132 -12.47 1.51 0.18
C GLN A 132 -11.70 0.37 0.86
N ALA A 133 -11.10 -0.51 0.08
CA ALA A 133 -10.26 -1.59 0.57
C ALA A 133 -9.13 -1.06 1.48
N SER A 134 -8.46 0.02 1.08
CA SER A 134 -7.38 0.68 1.85
C SER A 134 -7.81 1.22 3.23
N GLN A 135 -9.11 1.26 3.49
CA GLN A 135 -9.72 1.68 4.73
C GLN A 135 -10.29 0.51 5.55
N THR A 136 -10.02 -0.73 5.16
CA THR A 136 -10.37 -1.91 5.94
C THR A 136 -9.20 -2.32 6.84
N ASP A 137 -9.51 -2.98 7.96
CA ASP A 137 -8.52 -3.68 8.79
C ASP A 137 -7.88 -4.88 8.06
N ALA A 138 -8.62 -5.43 7.10
CA ALA A 138 -8.24 -6.54 6.24
C ALA A 138 -7.16 -6.16 5.20
N TYR A 139 -6.99 -4.87 4.93
CA TYR A 139 -6.03 -4.41 3.95
C TYR A 139 -4.61 -4.53 4.46
N ARG A 140 -3.79 -5.23 3.68
CA ARG A 140 -2.36 -5.29 3.93
C ARG A 140 -1.76 -3.94 3.52
N PHE A 141 -1.49 -3.10 4.50
CA PHE A 141 -0.73 -1.87 4.31
C PHE A 141 0.69 -2.23 3.87
N ASP A 142 0.93 -2.17 2.56
CA ASP A 142 2.25 -2.33 1.97
C ASP A 142 2.91 -0.96 1.65
N PHE A 143 2.31 0.15 2.09
CA PHE A 143 2.85 1.49 1.83
C PHE A 143 2.55 2.46 2.97
N ILE A 144 3.36 3.53 3.03
CA ILE A 144 3.35 4.54 4.10
C ILE A 144 2.77 5.84 3.52
N PRO A 145 1.84 6.54 4.20
CA PRO A 145 1.31 7.82 3.76
C PRO A 145 2.42 8.88 3.58
N ILE A 146 2.33 9.76 2.58
CA ILE A 146 3.27 10.88 2.35
C ILE A 146 3.48 11.76 3.59
N ASN A 147 2.42 11.98 4.37
CA ASN A 147 2.51 12.79 5.58
C ASN A 147 3.37 12.14 6.67
N TYR A 148 3.75 10.87 6.48
CA TYR A 148 4.69 10.16 7.33
C TYR A 148 5.87 9.76 6.42
N ASP A 149 6.82 10.69 6.22
CA ASP A 149 8.05 10.39 5.50
C ASP A 149 8.88 9.37 6.29
N LEU A 150 8.63 8.10 6.02
CA LEU A 150 9.42 7.01 6.52
C LEU A 150 10.40 6.55 5.45
N THR A 151 11.55 7.19 5.48
CA THR A 151 12.82 6.62 5.02
C THR A 151 13.27 5.41 5.87
N GLY A 152 12.39 4.87 6.70
CA GLY A 152 12.55 3.76 7.61
C GLY A 152 12.96 2.42 7.03
N GLY A 153 13.70 1.64 7.83
CA GLY A 153 13.95 0.22 7.55
C GLY A 153 12.68 -0.64 7.57
N GLU A 154 12.77 -1.88 7.08
CA GLU A 154 11.64 -2.83 6.98
C GLU A 154 10.86 -3.01 8.30
N ASP A 155 11.52 -2.96 9.45
CA ASP A 155 10.88 -3.08 10.77
C ASP A 155 9.89 -1.94 11.06
N GLN A 156 10.17 -0.72 10.57
CA GLN A 156 9.25 0.41 10.71
C GLN A 156 8.03 0.26 9.79
N LYS A 157 8.21 -0.39 8.62
CA LYS A 157 7.10 -0.73 7.73
C LYS A 157 6.20 -1.81 8.33
N GLU A 158 6.77 -2.79 9.03
CA GLU A 158 6.02 -3.85 9.71
C GLU A 158 5.16 -3.29 10.87
N ALA A 159 5.67 -2.30 11.61
CA ALA A 159 4.93 -1.64 12.69
C ALA A 159 3.84 -0.66 12.20
N MET A 160 3.92 -0.21 10.94
CA MET A 160 3.08 0.85 10.39
C MET A 160 1.57 0.61 10.45
N PRO A 161 1.05 -0.59 10.13
CA PRO A 161 -0.39 -0.84 10.22
C PRO A 161 -0.93 -0.58 11.64
N GLY A 162 -0.17 -0.92 12.68
CA GLY A 162 -0.54 -0.66 14.07
C GLY A 162 -0.59 0.83 14.41
N LEU A 163 0.42 1.59 13.96
CA LEU A 163 0.48 3.03 14.16
C LEU A 163 -0.62 3.78 13.40
N VAL A 164 -0.91 3.38 12.16
CA VAL A 164 -2.01 3.98 11.36
C VAL A 164 -3.36 3.73 12.04
N ARG A 165 -3.59 2.53 12.59
CA ARG A 165 -4.80 2.23 13.37
C ARG A 165 -4.90 3.13 14.60
N LEU A 166 -3.81 3.30 15.34
CA LEU A 166 -3.79 4.15 16.53
C LEU A 166 -4.04 5.63 16.20
N ALA A 167 -3.39 6.16 15.17
CA ALA A 167 -3.63 7.52 14.67
C ALA A 167 -5.10 7.71 14.34
N ARG A 168 -5.70 6.79 13.58
CA ARG A 168 -7.11 6.86 13.20
C ARG A 168 -8.05 6.79 14.41
N ARG A 169 -7.79 5.90 15.36
CA ARG A 169 -8.59 5.82 16.59
C ARG A 169 -8.59 7.15 17.37
N ASN A 170 -7.50 7.91 17.31
CA ASN A 170 -7.45 9.25 17.89
C ASN A 170 -8.26 10.27 17.09
N VAL A 171 -8.15 10.26 15.75
CA VAL A 171 -8.95 11.11 14.85
C VAL A 171 -10.45 10.97 15.13
N TYR A 172 -10.91 9.74 15.36
CA TYR A 172 -12.32 9.44 15.63
C TYR A 172 -12.69 9.44 17.11
N ALA A 173 -11.77 9.73 18.03
CA ALA A 173 -12.04 9.72 19.47
C ALA A 173 -13.19 10.68 19.88
N PRO A 174 -13.33 11.89 19.31
CA PRO A 174 -14.47 12.76 19.60
C PRO A 174 -15.81 12.12 19.19
N LEU A 175 -15.86 11.52 18.00
CA LEU A 175 -17.04 10.80 17.51
C LEU A 175 -17.41 9.65 18.46
N TYR A 176 -16.45 8.85 18.91
CA TYR A 176 -16.69 7.74 19.83
C TYR A 176 -17.16 8.21 21.21
N ALA A 177 -16.59 9.31 21.70
CA ALA A 177 -17.03 9.92 22.94
C ALA A 177 -18.50 10.35 22.83
N LYS A 178 -18.88 10.93 21.69
CA LYS A 178 -20.26 11.33 21.42
C LYS A 178 -21.20 10.14 21.28
N ALA A 179 -20.81 9.10 20.55
CA ALA A 179 -21.58 7.87 20.41
C ALA A 179 -21.88 7.22 21.78
N ARG A 180 -20.89 7.19 22.68
CA ARG A 180 -21.08 6.71 24.07
C ARG A 180 -22.00 7.60 24.89
N GLU A 181 -21.89 8.93 24.76
CA GLU A 181 -22.83 9.87 25.40
C GLU A 181 -24.27 9.58 24.98
N MET A 182 -24.45 9.21 23.71
CA MET A 182 -25.74 8.86 23.11
C MET A 182 -26.20 7.43 23.42
N GLY A 183 -25.44 6.68 24.23
CA GLY A 183 -25.82 5.36 24.74
C GLY A 183 -25.42 4.18 23.87
N LEU A 184 -24.59 4.36 22.84
CA LEU A 184 -24.02 3.24 22.09
C LEU A 184 -22.88 2.57 22.86
N SER A 185 -22.75 1.28 22.63
CA SER A 185 -21.67 0.50 23.21
C SER A 185 -20.34 0.76 22.48
N PRO A 186 -19.18 0.58 23.13
CA PRO A 186 -17.88 0.78 22.50
C PRO A 186 -17.65 -0.09 21.25
N GLU A 187 -18.30 -1.25 21.15
CA GLU A 187 -18.19 -2.17 20.01
C GLU A 187 -18.81 -1.60 18.73
N CYS A 188 -19.72 -0.62 18.84
CA CYS A 188 -20.24 0.15 17.72
C CYS A 188 -19.24 1.19 17.19
N CYS A 189 -18.06 1.33 17.83
CA CYS A 189 -16.98 2.22 17.43
C CYS A 189 -15.77 1.36 17.01
N GLN A 190 -15.42 1.36 15.73
CA GLN A 190 -14.27 0.59 15.19
C GLN A 190 -13.19 1.54 14.69
N ASP A 191 -11.99 1.03 14.38
CA ASP A 191 -10.80 1.82 13.99
C ASP A 191 -11.01 2.82 12.83
N PHE A 192 -12.13 2.70 12.10
CA PHE A 192 -12.51 3.50 10.94
C PHE A 192 -13.88 4.18 11.12
N GLY A 193 -14.10 4.80 12.27
CA GLY A 193 -15.37 5.45 12.59
C GLY A 193 -16.39 4.49 13.20
N ALA A 194 -17.67 4.70 12.89
CA ALA A 194 -18.73 3.87 13.45
C ALA A 194 -18.84 2.54 12.70
N ALA A 195 -18.98 1.45 13.46
CA ALA A 195 -19.13 0.11 12.90
C ALA A 195 -20.36 0.06 11.99
N ALA A 196 -20.32 -0.74 10.92
CA ALA A 196 -21.49 -1.05 10.11
C ALA A 196 -21.91 -2.51 10.33
N ASP A 197 -23.19 -2.83 10.10
CA ASP A 197 -23.69 -4.20 10.08
C ASP A 197 -23.16 -4.97 8.86
N LEU A 198 -22.93 -4.26 7.76
CA LEU A 198 -22.30 -4.78 6.53
C LEU A 198 -21.38 -3.72 5.92
N TYR A 199 -20.17 -4.14 5.54
CA TYR A 199 -19.23 -3.34 4.77
C TYR A 199 -19.17 -3.82 3.33
N LEU A 200 -19.48 -2.94 2.38
CA LEU A 200 -19.34 -3.17 0.95
C LEU A 200 -18.00 -2.58 0.49
N VAL A 201 -17.01 -3.43 0.27
CA VAL A 201 -15.67 -3.01 -0.19
C VAL A 201 -15.74 -2.74 -1.69
N ALA A 202 -15.75 -1.46 -2.05
CA ALA A 202 -16.02 -0.96 -3.40
C ALA A 202 -14.76 -0.84 -4.28
N ASP A 203 -13.87 -1.80 -4.14
CA ASP A 203 -12.61 -1.89 -4.87
C ASP A 203 -12.50 -3.21 -5.61
N SER A 204 -11.57 -3.32 -6.55
CA SER A 204 -11.22 -4.56 -7.24
C SER A 204 -10.17 -5.33 -6.46
N TYR A 205 -10.29 -6.66 -6.49
CA TYR A 205 -9.29 -7.56 -5.91
C TYR A 205 -7.96 -7.49 -6.66
N CYS A 206 -8.02 -7.11 -7.95
CA CYS A 206 -6.83 -6.92 -8.78
C CYS A 206 -5.94 -5.78 -8.28
N LEU A 207 -6.53 -4.70 -7.78
CA LEU A 207 -5.79 -3.53 -7.29
C LEU A 207 -5.54 -3.56 -5.79
N PHE A 208 -6.56 -3.95 -5.02
CA PHE A 208 -6.55 -3.89 -3.57
C PHE A 208 -6.95 -5.24 -2.97
N PRO A 209 -6.07 -6.25 -3.04
CA PRO A 209 -6.34 -7.51 -2.38
C PRO A 209 -6.45 -7.29 -0.87
N ILE A 210 -7.59 -7.66 -0.30
CA ILE A 210 -7.81 -7.70 1.14
C ILE A 210 -7.62 -9.14 1.66
N LYS A 211 -7.10 -9.28 2.88
CA LYS A 211 -7.05 -10.58 3.54
C LYS A 211 -8.47 -11.02 3.92
N PRO A 212 -8.74 -12.33 4.04
CA PRO A 212 -9.93 -12.77 4.74
C PRO A 212 -9.95 -12.16 6.14
N SER A 213 -10.99 -11.40 6.48
CA SER A 213 -11.20 -10.84 7.81
C SER A 213 -12.43 -11.47 8.45
N SER A 214 -12.47 -11.43 9.78
CA SER A 214 -13.61 -11.91 10.56
C SER A 214 -14.79 -10.94 10.57
N GLY A 215 -14.62 -9.73 10.02
CA GLY A 215 -15.67 -8.73 9.91
C GLY A 215 -16.65 -9.05 8.78
N HIS A 216 -17.79 -8.36 8.78
CA HIS A 216 -18.80 -8.44 7.73
C HIS A 216 -18.39 -7.64 6.49
N TYR A 217 -17.22 -7.95 5.92
CA TYR A 217 -16.72 -7.32 4.69
C TYR A 217 -17.09 -8.17 3.48
N GLU A 218 -17.85 -7.58 2.58
CA GLU A 218 -18.18 -8.15 1.28
C GLU A 218 -17.50 -7.33 0.19
N HIS A 219 -16.61 -7.97 -0.54
CA HIS A 219 -15.90 -7.32 -1.62
C HIS A 219 -16.76 -7.31 -2.87
N VAL A 220 -17.30 -6.14 -3.20
CA VAL A 220 -18.29 -6.00 -4.26
C VAL A 220 -17.69 -5.65 -5.62
N GLY A 221 -16.39 -5.32 -5.68
CA GLY A 221 -15.80 -4.80 -6.91
C GLY A 221 -15.93 -3.27 -6.99
N PRO A 222 -15.36 -2.65 -8.03
CA PRO A 222 -15.47 -1.21 -8.23
C PRO A 222 -16.94 -0.80 -8.41
N LEU A 223 -17.39 0.16 -7.60
CA LEU A 223 -18.71 0.77 -7.76
C LEU A 223 -18.62 2.03 -8.61
N TRP A 224 -19.32 2.05 -9.73
CA TRP A 224 -19.34 3.20 -10.62
C TRP A 224 -20.72 3.62 -11.07
N TYR A 225 -20.87 4.94 -11.17
CA TYR A 225 -21.90 5.55 -11.98
C TYR A 225 -21.24 6.63 -12.84
N ILE A 226 -21.39 6.53 -14.17
CA ILE A 226 -20.96 7.57 -15.12
C ILE A 226 -22.20 8.10 -15.81
N ASN A 227 -22.41 9.41 -15.71
CA ASN A 227 -23.41 10.09 -16.52
C ASN A 227 -22.83 10.26 -17.93
N ALA A 228 -23.32 9.48 -18.89
CA ALA A 228 -22.87 9.55 -20.27
C ALA A 228 -23.15 10.95 -20.84
N GLN A 229 -22.09 11.72 -21.08
CA GLN A 229 -22.21 13.07 -21.63
C GLN A 229 -22.22 13.08 -23.15
N ALA A 230 -22.71 14.20 -23.69
CA ALA A 230 -22.57 14.50 -25.10
C ALA A 230 -21.09 14.56 -25.50
N ARG A 231 -20.79 14.04 -26.68
CA ARG A 231 -19.46 14.10 -27.29
C ARG A 231 -19.00 15.57 -27.41
N PRO A 232 -17.84 15.96 -26.83
CA PRO A 232 -17.32 17.32 -27.00
C PRO A 232 -17.10 17.65 -28.48
N VAL A 233 -17.43 18.89 -28.88
CA VAL A 233 -17.32 19.33 -30.28
C VAL A 233 -15.88 19.31 -30.80
N TRP A 234 -14.91 19.46 -29.90
CA TRP A 234 -13.48 19.43 -30.21
C TRP A 234 -12.89 18.01 -30.22
N LEU A 235 -13.65 16.97 -29.85
CA LEU A 235 -13.10 15.62 -29.70
C LEU A 235 -12.53 15.08 -31.02
N GLU A 236 -13.14 15.43 -32.15
CA GLU A 236 -12.62 15.02 -33.47
C GLU A 236 -11.26 15.66 -33.78
N GLU A 237 -11.08 16.95 -33.46
CA GLU A 237 -9.82 17.65 -33.61
C GLU A 237 -8.73 17.01 -32.73
N PHE A 238 -9.03 16.79 -31.45
CA PHE A 238 -8.13 16.12 -30.52
C PHE A 238 -7.76 14.71 -30.97
N SER A 239 -8.75 13.92 -31.40
CA SER A 239 -8.56 12.53 -31.84
C SER A 239 -7.66 12.44 -33.07
N ASN A 240 -7.75 13.41 -33.99
CA ASN A 240 -6.99 13.47 -35.22
C ASN A 240 -5.61 14.13 -35.05
N SER A 241 -5.26 14.58 -33.85
CA SER A 241 -3.94 15.16 -33.59
C SER A 241 -2.82 14.16 -33.90
N PRO A 242 -1.73 14.58 -34.57
CA PRO A 242 -0.56 13.73 -34.79
C PRO A 242 0.30 13.55 -33.54
N LEU A 243 0.01 14.31 -32.47
CA LEU A 243 0.77 14.33 -31.22
C LEU A 243 0.37 13.17 -30.30
N ASP A 244 1.14 12.96 -29.23
CA ASP A 244 0.72 12.10 -28.13
C ASP A 244 -0.41 12.81 -27.35
N ARG A 245 -1.54 12.11 -27.16
CA ARG A 245 -2.79 12.67 -26.65
C ARG A 245 -2.98 12.34 -25.18
N PHE A 246 -2.94 13.34 -24.32
CA PHE A 246 -3.13 13.13 -22.88
C PHE A 246 -4.49 13.64 -22.41
N LEU A 247 -5.12 12.86 -21.54
CA LEU A 247 -6.17 13.36 -20.68
C LEU A 247 -5.59 13.73 -19.33
N ILE A 248 -5.86 14.95 -18.87
CA ILE A 248 -5.50 15.46 -17.56
C ILE A 248 -6.75 15.50 -16.69
N ALA A 249 -6.82 14.61 -15.70
CA ALA A 249 -7.94 14.45 -14.78
C ALA A 249 -7.57 14.99 -13.38
N THR A 250 -8.06 16.17 -13.04
CA THR A 250 -7.71 16.93 -11.81
C THR A 250 -8.42 16.46 -10.54
N GLY A 251 -9.37 15.52 -10.66
CA GLY A 251 -10.19 15.08 -9.55
C GLY A 251 -11.24 16.11 -9.14
N SER A 252 -12.19 15.72 -8.28
CA SER A 252 -13.27 16.62 -7.89
C SER A 252 -12.80 17.78 -7.01
N THR A 253 -11.68 17.66 -6.31
CA THR A 253 -11.22 18.71 -5.38
C THR A 253 -10.57 19.90 -6.07
N GLY A 254 -10.17 19.78 -7.34
CA GLY A 254 -9.65 20.91 -8.14
C GLY A 254 -8.43 21.61 -7.53
N THR A 255 -7.67 20.93 -6.67
CA THR A 255 -6.57 21.52 -5.90
C THR A 255 -5.31 21.75 -6.72
N THR A 256 -5.21 21.13 -7.89
CA THR A 256 -4.00 21.18 -8.73
C THR A 256 -4.27 21.84 -10.07
N SER A 257 -3.67 23.02 -10.29
CA SER A 257 -3.63 23.68 -11.60
C SER A 257 -2.51 23.03 -12.44
N PHE A 258 -2.88 22.03 -13.23
CA PHE A 258 -1.92 21.35 -14.12
C PHE A 258 -1.59 22.18 -15.38
N ASP A 259 -2.40 23.17 -15.75
CA ASP A 259 -2.21 23.93 -16.98
C ASP A 259 -0.89 24.72 -16.99
N GLU A 260 -0.51 25.34 -15.86
CA GLU A 260 0.78 26.01 -15.75
C GLU A 260 1.95 25.03 -15.85
N PHE A 261 1.85 23.88 -15.17
CA PHE A 261 2.84 22.83 -15.23
C PHE A 261 3.05 22.33 -16.67
N PHE A 262 1.97 22.06 -17.41
CA PHE A 262 2.08 21.60 -18.80
C PHE A 262 2.58 22.68 -19.77
N ARG A 263 2.36 23.98 -19.49
CA ARG A 263 3.05 25.05 -20.25
C ARG A 263 4.55 25.05 -20.04
N GLN A 264 5.06 24.55 -18.92
CA GLN A 264 6.50 24.42 -18.68
C GLN A 264 7.06 23.16 -19.35
N VAL A 265 6.29 22.07 -19.36
CA VAL A 265 6.65 20.78 -19.98
C VAL A 265 6.68 20.87 -21.50
N ASP A 266 5.66 21.48 -22.11
CA ASP A 266 5.51 21.65 -23.56
C ASP A 266 5.12 23.11 -23.90
N PRO A 267 6.08 24.06 -23.81
CA PRO A 267 5.82 25.48 -24.00
C PRO A 267 5.42 25.85 -25.44
N GLN A 268 5.73 25.00 -26.41
CA GLN A 268 5.41 25.23 -27.82
C GLN A 268 4.13 24.51 -28.27
N HIS A 269 3.59 23.63 -27.43
CA HIS A 269 2.42 22.79 -27.73
C HIS A 269 2.62 21.94 -28.99
N ASP A 270 3.85 21.47 -29.20
CA ASP A 270 4.25 20.68 -30.37
C ASP A 270 4.56 19.22 -30.05
N THR A 271 4.47 18.85 -28.76
CA THR A 271 4.77 17.50 -28.29
C THR A 271 3.49 16.78 -27.88
N TYR A 272 2.56 17.46 -27.19
CA TYR A 272 1.36 16.86 -26.65
C TYR A 272 0.07 17.57 -27.07
N ALA A 273 -0.96 16.79 -27.38
CA ALA A 273 -2.33 17.28 -27.40
C ALA A 273 -2.96 17.03 -26.04
N LEU A 274 -3.39 18.08 -25.34
CA LEU A 274 -3.86 17.98 -23.95
C LEU A 274 -5.36 18.27 -23.86
N ALA A 275 -6.09 17.30 -23.30
CA ALA A 275 -7.47 17.48 -22.88
C ALA A 275 -7.55 17.52 -21.35
N PHE A 276 -8.39 18.39 -20.80
CA PHE A 276 -8.57 18.57 -19.36
C PHE A 276 -10.03 18.30 -18.98
N THR A 277 -10.22 17.71 -17.80
CA THR A 277 -11.55 17.55 -17.18
C THR A 277 -12.14 18.85 -16.64
N ASP A 278 -11.36 19.94 -16.69
CA ASP A 278 -11.76 21.29 -16.33
C ASP A 278 -11.82 22.22 -17.55
N GLU A 279 -12.44 23.38 -17.37
CA GLU A 279 -12.36 24.45 -18.36
C GLU A 279 -10.94 25.02 -18.42
N VAL A 280 -10.33 24.99 -19.61
CA VAL A 280 -9.00 25.53 -19.86
C VAL A 280 -8.99 26.36 -21.13
N PRO A 281 -8.16 27.42 -21.20
CA PRO A 281 -8.03 28.22 -22.41
C PRO A 281 -7.33 27.42 -23.53
N PRO A 282 -7.61 27.74 -24.81
CA PRO A 282 -6.84 27.23 -25.93
C PRO A 282 -5.33 27.49 -25.77
N PRO A 283 -4.45 26.63 -26.33
CA PRO A 283 -4.76 25.56 -27.28
C PRO A 283 -5.20 24.24 -26.63
N PHE A 284 -5.39 24.21 -25.31
CA PHE A 284 -5.88 23.02 -24.61
C PHE A 284 -7.36 22.78 -24.85
N PHE A 285 -7.76 21.50 -24.75
CA PHE A 285 -9.14 21.08 -24.90
C PHE A 285 -9.79 20.92 -23.52
N GLY A 286 -10.64 21.85 -23.12
CA GLY A 286 -11.34 21.80 -21.82
C GLY A 286 -12.76 21.25 -21.90
N GLY A 287 -13.28 20.79 -20.76
CA GLY A 287 -14.67 20.37 -20.61
C GLY A 287 -15.09 20.19 -19.14
N SER A 288 -16.10 19.35 -18.91
CA SER A 288 -16.59 19.05 -17.56
C SER A 288 -15.99 17.75 -17.01
N PRO A 289 -15.99 17.52 -15.68
CA PRO A 289 -15.42 16.30 -15.09
C PRO A 289 -15.93 14.98 -15.69
N SER A 290 -17.16 15.01 -16.18
CA SER A 290 -17.84 13.88 -16.82
C SER A 290 -17.40 13.54 -18.25
N ILE A 291 -16.51 14.33 -18.90
CA ILE A 291 -16.03 13.99 -20.25
C ILE A 291 -15.05 12.81 -20.27
N THR A 292 -14.54 12.40 -19.10
CA THR A 292 -13.48 11.40 -18.97
C THR A 292 -13.78 10.12 -19.75
N SER A 293 -14.96 9.53 -19.57
CA SER A 293 -15.35 8.29 -20.27
C SER A 293 -15.42 8.43 -21.79
N THR A 294 -15.66 9.65 -22.29
CA THR A 294 -15.81 9.93 -23.72
C THR A 294 -14.48 10.28 -24.38
N VAL A 295 -13.56 10.92 -23.64
CA VAL A 295 -12.28 11.41 -24.18
C VAL A 295 -11.17 10.36 -24.00
N LEU A 296 -11.17 9.64 -22.88
CA LEU A 296 -10.14 8.66 -22.54
C LEU A 296 -9.87 7.58 -23.60
N PRO A 297 -10.86 7.02 -24.33
CA PRO A 297 -10.57 6.07 -25.41
C PRO A 297 -9.63 6.63 -26.48
N HIS A 298 -9.71 7.94 -26.75
CA HIS A 298 -8.93 8.66 -27.75
C HIS A 298 -7.55 9.11 -27.26
N CYS A 299 -7.22 8.83 -26.00
CA CYS A 299 -5.95 9.23 -25.40
C CYS A 299 -4.91 8.11 -25.50
N ASP A 300 -3.64 8.50 -25.45
CA ASP A 300 -2.50 7.59 -25.39
C ASP A 300 -2.08 7.35 -23.93
N LEU A 301 -2.29 8.34 -23.04
CA LEU A 301 -1.96 8.32 -21.61
C LEU A 301 -2.95 9.19 -20.82
N ILE A 302 -3.14 8.86 -19.53
CA ILE A 302 -3.87 9.71 -18.59
C ILE A 302 -2.93 10.20 -17.48
N VAL A 303 -3.03 11.48 -17.16
CA VAL A 303 -2.42 12.10 -15.99
C VAL A 303 -3.55 12.40 -15.02
N SER A 304 -3.45 11.94 -13.78
CA SER A 304 -4.51 12.14 -12.78
C SER A 304 -3.96 12.52 -11.43
N ASP A 305 -4.83 12.99 -10.54
CA ASP A 305 -4.53 13.17 -9.12
C ASP A 305 -4.28 11.84 -8.38
N GLY A 306 -4.40 10.68 -9.04
CA GLY A 306 -4.37 9.37 -8.40
C GLY A 306 -5.69 9.02 -7.70
N GLY A 307 -6.76 9.75 -7.96
CA GLY A 307 -8.09 9.42 -7.49
C GLY A 307 -8.51 8.02 -7.97
N LEU A 308 -9.19 7.28 -7.11
CA LEU A 308 -9.61 5.90 -7.41
C LEU A 308 -10.51 5.85 -8.65
N GLY A 309 -11.30 6.91 -8.85
CA GLY A 309 -12.08 7.18 -10.05
C GLY A 309 -11.26 7.16 -11.34
N ALA A 310 -10.28 8.04 -11.44
CA ALA A 310 -9.42 8.10 -12.63
C ALA A 310 -8.64 6.78 -12.83
N THR A 311 -8.21 6.16 -11.73
CA THR A 311 -7.42 4.92 -11.72
C THR A 311 -8.14 3.78 -12.44
N TYR A 312 -9.37 3.42 -12.05
CA TYR A 312 -10.07 2.33 -12.72
C TYR A 312 -10.52 2.71 -14.14
N MET A 313 -10.92 3.96 -14.41
CA MET A 313 -11.23 4.37 -15.79
C MET A 313 -10.03 4.15 -16.72
N ALA A 314 -8.82 4.48 -16.25
CA ALA A 314 -7.59 4.19 -16.96
C ALA A 314 -7.41 2.69 -17.24
N LEU A 315 -7.65 1.85 -16.24
CA LEU A 315 -7.51 0.40 -16.37
C LEU A 315 -8.57 -0.20 -17.29
N TYR A 316 -9.83 0.24 -17.22
CA TYR A 316 -10.88 -0.16 -18.17
C TYR A 316 -10.54 0.24 -19.60
N ALA A 317 -9.93 1.40 -19.79
CA ALA A 317 -9.47 1.86 -21.09
C ALA A 317 -8.10 1.30 -21.49
N ALA A 318 -7.50 0.44 -20.67
CA ALA A 318 -6.14 -0.06 -20.82
C ALA A 318 -5.12 1.07 -21.16
N LYS A 319 -5.21 2.20 -20.46
CA LYS A 319 -4.33 3.37 -20.64
C LYS A 319 -3.29 3.45 -19.53
N PRO A 320 -2.01 3.70 -19.88
CA PRO A 320 -1.00 3.96 -18.87
C PRO A 320 -1.33 5.26 -18.11
N THR A 321 -0.94 5.28 -16.83
CA THR A 321 -1.29 6.39 -15.93
C THR A 321 -0.05 7.03 -15.29
N VAL A 322 0.02 8.35 -15.34
CA VAL A 322 0.86 9.13 -14.42
C VAL A 322 -0.04 9.67 -13.31
N ALA A 323 0.22 9.27 -12.06
CA ALA A 323 -0.55 9.72 -10.91
C ALA A 323 0.25 10.76 -10.14
N ILE A 324 -0.33 11.95 -9.94
CA ILE A 324 0.27 13.08 -9.25
C ILE A 324 -0.55 13.30 -7.98
N PHE A 325 -0.12 12.67 -6.90
CA PHE A 325 -0.88 12.61 -5.66
C PHE A 325 -0.52 13.76 -4.70
N ASP A 326 -1.52 14.24 -3.97
CA ASP A 326 -1.39 15.17 -2.84
C ASP A 326 -1.95 14.59 -1.54
N ARG A 327 -2.68 13.46 -1.61
CA ARG A 327 -3.31 12.79 -0.46
C ARG A 327 -2.91 11.33 -0.30
N PHE A 328 -3.14 10.83 0.91
CA PHE A 328 -2.82 9.46 1.30
C PHE A 328 -3.46 8.40 0.39
N GLU A 329 -4.76 8.48 0.16
CA GLU A 329 -5.47 7.48 -0.65
C GLU A 329 -5.02 7.51 -2.13
N GLN A 330 -4.70 8.70 -2.66
CA GLN A 330 -4.21 8.83 -4.03
C GLN A 330 -2.82 8.20 -4.18
N GLN A 331 -1.97 8.33 -3.17
CA GLN A 331 -0.69 7.62 -3.11
C GLN A 331 -0.87 6.11 -3.12
N ALA A 332 -1.83 5.59 -2.35
CA ALA A 332 -2.19 4.18 -2.31
C ALA A 332 -2.49 3.65 -3.71
N ASN A 333 -3.36 4.39 -4.41
CA ASN A 333 -3.81 4.05 -5.76
C ASN A 333 -2.64 4.12 -6.75
N SER A 334 -1.81 5.15 -6.63
CA SER A 334 -0.61 5.30 -7.43
C SER A 334 0.37 4.13 -7.25
N ARG A 335 0.61 3.68 -6.02
CA ARG A 335 1.45 2.50 -5.76
C ARG A 335 0.81 1.22 -6.30
N ALA A 336 -0.52 1.11 -6.28
CA ALA A 336 -1.21 -0.01 -6.90
C ALA A 336 -0.94 -0.05 -8.43
N LEU A 337 -0.98 1.09 -9.11
CA LEU A 337 -0.63 1.21 -10.54
C LEU A 337 0.84 0.82 -10.82
N GLU A 338 1.77 1.26 -9.97
CA GLU A 338 3.19 0.89 -10.09
C GLU A 338 3.43 -0.60 -9.88
N ARG A 339 2.80 -1.23 -8.88
CA ARG A 339 2.90 -2.68 -8.64
C ARG A 339 2.39 -3.51 -9.81
N LEU A 340 1.36 -3.03 -10.50
CA LEU A 340 0.86 -3.63 -11.73
C LEU A 340 1.78 -3.38 -12.94
N GLY A 341 2.72 -2.42 -12.83
CA GLY A 341 3.59 -2.02 -13.93
C GLY A 341 2.85 -1.24 -15.03
N VAL A 342 1.77 -0.54 -14.67
CA VAL A 342 0.89 0.18 -15.61
C VAL A 342 0.83 1.69 -15.38
N GLY A 343 1.52 2.19 -14.36
CA GLY A 343 1.63 3.61 -14.09
C GLY A 343 2.85 3.98 -13.25
N ILE A 344 3.05 5.29 -13.10
CA ILE A 344 4.13 5.90 -12.31
C ILE A 344 3.53 6.98 -11.41
N GLY A 345 3.95 7.02 -10.15
CA GLY A 345 3.49 7.94 -9.13
C GLY A 345 4.47 9.06 -8.79
N PHE A 346 3.94 10.26 -8.61
CA PHE A 346 4.70 11.41 -8.11
C PHE A 346 3.93 12.15 -7.03
N GLY A 347 4.64 12.60 -6.00
CA GLY A 347 4.08 13.59 -5.08
C GLY A 347 4.05 14.95 -5.77
N ILE A 348 2.99 15.72 -5.57
CA ILE A 348 2.80 17.02 -6.24
C ILE A 348 4.01 17.97 -6.11
N GLY A 349 4.74 17.95 -4.99
CA GLY A 349 5.94 18.77 -4.76
C GLY A 349 7.25 18.19 -5.31
N THR A 350 7.23 16.99 -5.90
CA THR A 350 8.43 16.25 -6.34
C THR A 350 8.54 16.11 -7.85
N LEU A 351 7.48 16.44 -8.59
CA LEU A 351 7.42 16.26 -10.04
C LEU A 351 8.03 17.47 -10.77
N GLY A 352 9.14 17.26 -11.47
CA GLY A 352 9.68 18.21 -12.45
C GLY A 352 9.18 17.94 -13.88
N PRO A 353 9.36 18.91 -14.81
CA PRO A 353 9.02 18.71 -16.22
C PRO A 353 9.76 17.52 -16.87
N ASP A 354 11.06 17.38 -16.58
CA ASP A 354 11.88 16.28 -17.11
C ASP A 354 11.42 14.91 -16.61
N ASP A 355 10.92 14.84 -15.37
CA ASP A 355 10.39 13.61 -14.78
C ASP A 355 9.11 13.17 -15.50
N LEU A 356 8.21 14.10 -15.82
CA LEU A 356 7.00 13.79 -16.59
C LEU A 356 7.36 13.29 -18.00
N VAL A 357 8.29 13.96 -18.68
CA VAL A 357 8.74 13.54 -20.02
C VAL A 357 9.34 12.14 -19.96
N CYS A 358 10.17 11.86 -18.95
CA CYS A 358 10.76 10.54 -18.75
C CYS A 358 9.68 9.48 -18.49
N ALA A 359 8.76 9.73 -17.54
CA ALA A 359 7.68 8.82 -17.18
C ALA A 359 6.79 8.48 -18.39
N THR A 360 6.39 9.50 -19.15
CA THR A 360 5.63 9.36 -20.39
C THR A 360 6.35 8.49 -21.41
N GLN A 361 7.65 8.74 -21.65
CA GLN A 361 8.43 7.92 -22.59
C GLN A 361 8.53 6.48 -22.11
N THR A 362 8.75 6.25 -20.82
CA THR A 362 8.78 4.91 -20.23
C THR A 362 7.46 4.19 -20.43
N LEU A 363 6.33 4.85 -20.12
CA LEU A 363 5.01 4.22 -20.18
C LEU A 363 4.55 3.94 -21.61
N LEU A 364 4.72 4.90 -22.53
CA LEU A 364 4.22 4.77 -23.90
C LEU A 364 5.08 3.87 -24.78
N ARG A 365 6.39 3.80 -24.54
CA ARG A 365 7.34 3.08 -25.41
C ARG A 365 7.72 1.69 -24.91
N ASN A 366 7.31 1.32 -23.69
CA ASN A 366 7.61 0.01 -23.13
C ASN A 366 6.49 -1.01 -23.46
N PRO A 367 6.75 -2.02 -24.31
CA PRO A 367 5.74 -3.01 -24.67
C PRO A 367 5.27 -3.88 -23.49
N VAL A 368 6.06 -3.95 -22.40
CA VAL A 368 5.67 -4.65 -21.18
C VAL A 368 4.47 -3.95 -20.52
N VAL A 369 4.45 -2.61 -20.50
CA VAL A 369 3.38 -1.81 -19.89
C VAL A 369 2.03 -2.16 -20.52
N ALA A 370 1.97 -2.24 -21.84
CA ALA A 370 0.75 -2.60 -22.53
C ALA A 370 0.31 -4.07 -22.32
N SER A 371 1.27 -4.99 -22.21
CA SER A 371 0.95 -6.37 -21.84
C SER A 371 0.33 -6.42 -20.45
N GLN A 372 0.86 -5.64 -19.50
CA GLN A 372 0.32 -5.56 -18.15
C GLN A 372 -1.03 -4.85 -18.09
N LEU A 373 -1.22 -3.78 -18.86
CA LEU A 373 -2.50 -3.08 -18.98
C LEU A 373 -3.60 -4.03 -19.47
N ARG A 374 -3.35 -4.82 -20.52
CA ARG A 374 -4.32 -5.82 -20.99
C ARG A 374 -4.63 -6.89 -19.94
N LYS A 375 -3.62 -7.35 -19.20
CA LYS A 375 -3.83 -8.32 -18.11
C LYS A 375 -4.65 -7.72 -16.97
N ALA A 376 -4.35 -6.48 -16.57
CA ALA A 376 -5.07 -5.78 -15.52
C ALA A 376 -6.52 -5.48 -15.93
N GLN A 377 -6.73 -5.00 -17.16
CA GLN A 377 -8.05 -4.80 -17.76
C GLN A 377 -8.83 -6.10 -17.79
N GLN A 378 -8.27 -7.20 -18.31
CA GLN A 378 -8.98 -8.49 -18.35
C GLN A 378 -9.37 -8.97 -16.96
N ARG A 379 -8.46 -8.87 -15.98
CA ARG A 379 -8.77 -9.25 -14.58
C ARG A 379 -9.91 -8.43 -14.00
N LEU A 380 -9.97 -7.13 -14.30
CA LEU A 380 -11.10 -6.29 -13.91
C LEU A 380 -12.38 -6.75 -14.60
N LEU A 381 -12.35 -6.95 -15.91
CA LEU A 381 -13.52 -7.38 -16.69
C LEU A 381 -14.04 -8.77 -16.31
N ASP A 382 -13.19 -9.61 -15.70
CA ASP A 382 -13.59 -10.93 -15.18
C ASP A 382 -14.33 -10.83 -13.83
N GLU A 383 -14.31 -9.68 -13.15
CA GLU A 383 -15.03 -9.45 -11.90
C GLU A 383 -16.55 -9.28 -12.14
N PRO A 384 -17.41 -9.59 -11.15
CA PRO A 384 -18.83 -9.29 -11.22
C PRO A 384 -19.10 -7.78 -11.38
N GLU A 385 -20.22 -7.42 -12.01
CA GLU A 385 -20.69 -6.02 -12.02
C GLU A 385 -21.02 -5.58 -10.58
N GLY A 386 -20.19 -4.70 -10.01
CA GLY A 386 -20.22 -4.45 -8.57
C GLY A 386 -21.53 -3.83 -8.06
N ALA A 387 -22.17 -2.97 -8.85
CA ALA A 387 -23.44 -2.34 -8.46
C ALA A 387 -24.57 -3.36 -8.27
N ARG A 388 -24.67 -4.37 -9.14
CA ARG A 388 -25.69 -5.43 -9.03
C ARG A 388 -25.40 -6.36 -7.88
N PHE A 389 -24.14 -6.77 -7.73
CA PHE A 389 -23.74 -7.63 -6.63
C PHE A 389 -23.95 -6.95 -5.27
N ALA A 390 -23.59 -5.67 -5.15
CA ALA A 390 -23.87 -4.86 -3.97
C ALA A 390 -25.37 -4.71 -3.70
N ALA A 391 -26.19 -4.43 -4.71
CA ALA A 391 -27.65 -4.36 -4.56
C ALA A 391 -28.25 -5.69 -4.06
N MET A 392 -27.76 -6.82 -4.57
CA MET A 392 -28.15 -8.15 -4.10
C MET A 392 -27.84 -8.32 -2.60
N LEU A 393 -26.64 -7.95 -2.16
CA LEU A 393 -26.23 -8.04 -0.76
C LEU A 393 -27.06 -7.12 0.14
N VAL A 394 -27.34 -5.89 -0.30
CA VAL A 394 -28.25 -4.99 0.42
C VAL A 394 -29.62 -5.63 0.59
N ALA A 395 -30.24 -6.13 -0.49
CA ALA A 395 -31.55 -6.78 -0.41
C ALA A 395 -31.55 -8.00 0.51
N ARG A 396 -30.46 -8.79 0.51
CA ARG A 396 -30.27 -9.95 1.37
C ARG A 396 -30.20 -9.55 2.85
N GLU A 397 -29.42 -8.53 3.19
CA GLU A 397 -29.32 -8.09 4.58
C GLU A 397 -30.60 -7.39 5.06
N CYS A 398 -31.31 -6.67 4.19
CA CYS A 398 -32.68 -6.19 4.49
C CYS A 398 -33.60 -7.35 4.90
N ALA A 399 -33.61 -8.44 4.13
CA ALA A 399 -34.44 -9.62 4.38
C ALA A 399 -34.07 -10.35 5.68
N ARG A 400 -32.80 -10.28 6.10
CA ARG A 400 -32.30 -10.88 7.35
C ARG A 400 -32.63 -10.02 8.57
N HIS A 401 -32.42 -8.71 8.47
CA HIS A 401 -32.69 -7.75 9.53
C HIS A 401 -34.18 -7.60 9.81
N ALA A 402 -34.97 -7.44 8.74
CA ALA A 402 -36.40 -7.28 8.79
C ALA A 402 -37.10 -8.59 8.39
N SER A 403 -37.45 -9.43 9.37
CA SER A 403 -38.12 -10.72 9.11
C SER A 403 -39.44 -10.57 8.34
N TRP A 404 -40.15 -9.44 8.51
CA TRP A 404 -41.34 -9.10 7.74
C TRP A 404 -41.05 -8.85 6.25
N ALA A 405 -39.81 -8.52 5.90
CA ALA A 405 -39.37 -8.26 4.53
C ALA A 405 -38.88 -9.52 3.79
N SER A 406 -38.51 -10.57 4.52
CA SER A 406 -37.91 -11.78 3.96
C SER A 406 -38.74 -12.41 2.82
N GLU A 407 -40.05 -12.58 3.04
CA GLU A 407 -40.91 -13.26 2.07
C GLU A 407 -41.05 -12.49 0.75
N PHE A 408 -41.21 -11.16 0.79
CA PHE A 408 -41.42 -10.37 -0.42
C PHE A 408 -40.11 -9.92 -1.10
N LEU A 409 -38.99 -9.90 -0.38
CA LEU A 409 -37.67 -9.64 -0.97
C LEU A 409 -37.04 -10.90 -1.57
N ALA A 410 -37.46 -12.10 -1.19
CA ALA A 410 -36.97 -13.36 -1.76
C ALA A 410 -36.92 -13.38 -3.32
N PRO A 411 -37.99 -12.99 -4.06
CA PRO A 411 -37.91 -12.92 -5.52
C PRO A 411 -36.94 -11.85 -6.04
N VAL A 412 -36.82 -10.71 -5.34
CA VAL A 412 -35.87 -9.63 -5.70
C VAL A 412 -34.43 -10.11 -5.54
N ILE A 413 -34.14 -10.80 -4.44
CA ILE A 413 -32.81 -11.36 -4.17
C ILE A 413 -32.45 -12.41 -5.23
N ALA A 414 -33.39 -13.29 -5.58
CA ALA A 414 -33.15 -14.32 -6.60
C ALA A 414 -32.84 -13.72 -7.98
N ASP A 415 -33.59 -12.68 -8.37
CA ASP A 415 -33.39 -11.96 -9.63
C ASP A 415 -32.03 -11.24 -9.65
N LEU A 416 -31.73 -10.42 -8.63
CA LEU A 416 -30.43 -9.75 -8.48
C LEU A 416 -29.26 -10.74 -8.40
N GLU A 417 -29.45 -11.91 -7.80
CA GLU A 417 -28.45 -12.96 -7.75
C GLU A 417 -28.20 -13.58 -9.13
N GLU A 418 -29.24 -13.82 -9.93
CA GLU A 418 -29.10 -14.26 -11.32
C GLU A 418 -28.41 -13.19 -12.18
N GLU A 419 -28.81 -11.93 -12.03
CA GLU A 419 -28.20 -10.82 -12.74
C GLU A 419 -26.71 -10.65 -12.37
N SER A 420 -26.36 -10.64 -11.09
CA SER A 420 -24.96 -10.50 -10.64
C SER A 420 -24.06 -11.65 -11.09
N ARG A 421 -24.61 -12.85 -11.31
CA ARG A 421 -23.85 -13.99 -11.86
C ARG A 421 -23.65 -13.88 -13.37
N SER A 422 -24.65 -13.36 -14.08
CA SER A 422 -24.67 -13.25 -15.54
C SER A 422 -23.99 -12.02 -16.08
N HIS A 423 -23.95 -10.92 -15.31
CA HIS A 423 -23.30 -9.68 -15.68
C HIS A 423 -21.88 -9.63 -15.11
N ARG A 424 -20.95 -9.25 -15.98
CA ARG A 424 -19.56 -8.97 -15.65
C ARG A 424 -19.29 -7.49 -15.81
N LEU A 425 -18.26 -7.05 -15.13
CA LEU A 425 -17.70 -5.73 -15.33
C LEU A 425 -17.27 -5.63 -16.81
N GLY A 426 -17.77 -4.63 -17.55
CA GLY A 426 -17.61 -4.58 -19.00
C GLY A 426 -18.90 -4.72 -19.79
N ASP A 427 -19.91 -5.37 -19.22
CA ASP A 427 -21.22 -5.50 -19.86
C ASP A 427 -22.01 -4.18 -19.82
N GLU A 428 -21.60 -3.22 -18.98
CA GLU A 428 -22.18 -1.89 -18.98
C GLU A 428 -21.89 -1.19 -20.32
N PRO A 429 -22.90 -0.58 -20.99
CA PRO A 429 -22.72 0.00 -22.31
C PRO A 429 -21.58 1.02 -22.41
N TRP A 430 -21.32 1.77 -21.33
CA TRP A 430 -20.25 2.74 -21.28
C TRP A 430 -18.87 2.09 -21.13
N VAL A 431 -18.74 0.99 -20.38
CA VAL A 431 -17.48 0.22 -20.29
C VAL A 431 -17.23 -0.49 -21.60
N ALA A 432 -18.25 -1.12 -22.18
CA ALA A 432 -18.17 -1.75 -23.49
C ALA A 432 -17.71 -0.76 -24.57
N ALA A 433 -18.27 0.46 -24.57
CA ALA A 433 -17.84 1.54 -25.46
C ALA A 433 -16.37 1.94 -25.19
N LEU A 434 -16.02 2.16 -23.92
CA LEU A 434 -14.66 2.48 -23.50
C LEU A 434 -13.66 1.42 -23.98
N VAL A 435 -13.96 0.13 -23.78
CA VAL A 435 -13.11 -1.00 -24.17
C VAL A 435 -13.02 -1.13 -25.70
N ALA A 436 -14.13 -1.03 -26.41
CA ALA A 436 -14.19 -1.15 -27.87
C ALA A 436 -13.36 -0.06 -28.57
N ASP A 437 -13.45 1.18 -28.06
CA ASP A 437 -12.75 2.33 -28.62
C ASP A 437 -11.28 2.40 -28.15
N SER A 438 -10.92 1.68 -27.08
CA SER A 438 -9.57 1.64 -26.51
C SER A 438 -8.61 0.68 -27.21
N CYS A 439 -8.82 0.37 -28.49
CA CYS A 439 -7.89 -0.45 -29.28
C CYS A 439 -6.52 0.23 -29.43
N TRP A 440 -5.69 0.14 -28.38
CA TRP A 440 -4.29 0.54 -28.38
C TRP A 440 -3.54 -0.40 -29.31
N SER A 441 -3.36 0.00 -30.58
CA SER A 441 -2.51 -0.72 -31.51
C SER A 441 -1.06 -0.34 -31.26
N ALA A 442 -0.36 -1.17 -30.47
CA ALA A 442 1.10 -1.13 -30.37
C ALA A 442 1.76 -1.05 -31.76
N ASP A 443 1.09 -1.69 -32.73
CA ASP A 443 1.57 -1.90 -34.10
C ASP A 443 1.35 -0.68 -35.02
N GLY A 444 0.55 0.32 -34.63
CA GLY A 444 0.19 1.45 -35.49
C GLY A 444 1.23 2.58 -35.55
N ARG A 445 2.07 2.73 -34.52
CA ARG A 445 3.12 3.77 -34.44
C ARG A 445 4.55 3.20 -34.35
N GLY A 446 4.72 1.88 -34.26
CA GLY A 446 6.02 1.23 -34.03
C GLY A 446 7.03 1.32 -35.20
N ASP A 447 6.58 1.53 -36.43
CA ASP A 447 7.45 1.48 -37.63
C ASP A 447 7.84 2.86 -38.21
N ALA A 448 7.32 3.96 -37.65
CA ALA A 448 7.74 5.30 -38.05
C ALA A 448 9.07 5.67 -37.37
N ALA A 449 10.16 5.19 -37.98
CA ALA A 449 11.56 5.61 -37.83
C ALA A 449 11.88 6.61 -36.69
N LEU A 450 12.55 6.08 -35.67
CA LEU A 450 13.44 6.81 -34.75
C LEU A 450 14.48 7.62 -35.54
N GLN A 451 14.11 8.82 -35.99
CA GLN A 451 15.05 9.88 -36.35
C GLN A 451 14.69 11.12 -35.55
N PHE A 452 15.07 11.13 -34.26
CA PHE A 452 15.16 12.38 -33.53
C PHE A 452 16.61 12.86 -33.52
N SER A 453 16.80 14.02 -34.13
CA SER A 453 18.01 14.83 -34.01
C SER A 453 18.24 15.18 -32.55
N SER A 454 19.47 14.98 -32.09
CA SER A 454 20.01 15.28 -30.77
C SER A 454 19.41 16.53 -30.10
N TYR A 455 18.49 16.34 -29.16
CA TYR A 455 18.27 17.30 -28.10
C TYR A 455 19.46 17.18 -27.12
N ARG A 456 20.47 18.02 -27.30
CA ARG A 456 21.57 18.16 -26.32
C ARG A 456 21.11 19.11 -25.22
N ALA A 457 20.32 18.62 -24.28
CA ALA A 457 20.41 19.14 -22.93
C ALA A 457 21.75 18.64 -22.37
N ALA A 458 22.66 19.56 -22.03
CA ALA A 458 23.90 19.19 -21.36
C ALA A 458 23.52 18.54 -20.02
N PRO A 459 23.93 17.30 -19.73
CA PRO A 459 23.69 16.73 -18.42
C PRO A 459 24.48 17.58 -17.42
N LYS A 460 23.78 18.30 -16.54
CA LYS A 460 24.37 18.66 -15.26
C LYS A 460 24.57 17.33 -14.54
N ALA A 461 25.80 16.84 -14.56
CA ALA A 461 26.21 15.70 -13.76
C ALA A 461 25.80 15.99 -12.30
N PRO A 462 24.99 15.12 -11.65
CA PRO A 462 24.98 15.13 -10.21
C PRO A 462 26.39 14.72 -9.78
N VAL A 463 27.09 15.60 -9.07
CA VAL A 463 28.22 15.20 -8.23
C VAL A 463 27.60 14.38 -7.10
N LEU A 464 27.39 13.10 -7.38
CA LEU A 464 27.25 12.05 -6.37
C LEU A 464 28.66 11.67 -5.98
N ASP A 465 29.10 12.18 -4.84
CA ASP A 465 30.30 11.73 -4.15
C ASP A 465 30.03 10.30 -3.65
N PHE A 466 30.27 9.30 -4.50
CA PHE A 466 30.28 7.90 -4.10
C PHE A 466 31.56 7.64 -3.31
N ARG A 467 31.46 7.65 -1.98
CA ARG A 467 32.33 6.79 -1.18
C ARG A 467 31.92 5.34 -1.43
N LEU A 468 32.68 4.68 -2.29
CA LEU A 468 32.76 3.23 -2.36
C LEU A 468 33.46 2.72 -1.10
N ASP A 469 32.69 2.28 -0.11
CA ASP A 469 33.18 1.32 0.87
C ASP A 469 33.01 -0.08 0.26
N VAL A 470 34.12 -0.76 0.06
CA VAL A 470 34.28 -2.03 -0.66
C VAL A 470 34.08 -3.21 0.28
N GLY A 471 33.48 -4.31 -0.20
CA GLY A 471 33.54 -5.62 0.47
C GLY A 471 32.58 -6.65 -0.09
N HIS A 472 32.93 -7.30 -1.21
CA HIS A 472 32.21 -8.49 -1.68
C HIS A 472 32.69 -9.73 -0.90
N VAL A 473 31.87 -10.25 0.00
CA VAL A 473 32.08 -11.56 0.65
C VAL A 473 31.35 -12.63 -0.17
N ILE A 474 32.06 -13.70 -0.57
CA ILE A 474 31.49 -14.90 -1.18
C ILE A 474 31.69 -16.05 -0.19
N ALA A 475 30.59 -16.58 0.36
CA ALA A 475 30.60 -17.78 1.19
C ALA A 475 30.19 -18.99 0.34
N ILE A 476 30.96 -20.09 0.41
CA ILE A 476 30.59 -21.40 -0.16
C ILE A 476 30.33 -22.33 1.02
N VAL A 477 29.09 -22.80 1.15
CA VAL A 477 28.70 -23.84 2.12
C VAL A 477 28.50 -25.14 1.33
N ALA A 478 29.28 -26.17 1.66
CA ALA A 478 29.07 -27.51 1.13
C ALA A 478 28.38 -28.35 2.22
N GLN A 479 27.09 -28.62 2.08
CA GLN A 479 26.44 -29.72 2.77
C GLN A 479 26.16 -30.85 1.77
N SER A 480 26.60 -32.06 2.09
CA SER A 480 26.13 -33.27 1.40
C SER A 480 24.79 -33.68 2.01
N THR A 481 23.71 -33.63 1.23
CA THR A 481 22.44 -34.25 1.63
C THR A 481 21.91 -35.11 0.49
N GLU A 482 21.65 -36.39 0.81
CA GLU A 482 20.91 -37.34 -0.03
C GLU A 482 19.55 -36.76 -0.42
N VAL A 483 19.26 -36.77 -1.73
CA VAL A 483 17.98 -36.32 -2.28
C VAL A 483 16.96 -37.45 -2.18
N ALA A 484 15.96 -37.27 -1.31
CA ALA A 484 14.76 -38.11 -1.29
C ALA A 484 13.73 -37.59 -2.32
N ASP A 485 13.27 -38.51 -3.16
CA ASP A 485 12.29 -38.34 -4.25
C ASP A 485 11.05 -37.51 -3.90
N ARG A 486 10.75 -36.46 -4.70
CA ARG A 486 9.39 -36.15 -5.17
C ARG A 486 9.33 -35.07 -6.27
N ILE A 487 9.06 -35.58 -7.48
CA ILE A 487 8.24 -35.03 -8.59
C ILE A 487 8.65 -33.66 -9.18
N VAL A 488 9.46 -33.73 -10.24
CA VAL A 488 9.47 -32.75 -11.34
C VAL A 488 8.96 -33.46 -12.58
N THR A 489 7.83 -33.03 -13.13
CA THR A 489 7.38 -33.40 -14.47
C THR A 489 7.96 -32.44 -15.49
N GLY A 490 8.64 -32.98 -16.51
CA GLY A 490 8.78 -32.33 -17.81
C GLY A 490 10.20 -32.20 -18.34
N LEU A 491 10.76 -33.29 -18.86
CA LEU A 491 11.41 -33.39 -20.18
C LEU A 491 12.05 -34.78 -20.32
N GLU A 492 11.66 -35.50 -21.37
CA GLU A 492 12.25 -36.78 -21.73
C GLU A 492 13.69 -36.61 -22.25
N GLY A 493 14.60 -37.42 -21.72
CA GLY A 493 15.92 -37.67 -22.29
C GLY A 493 16.53 -38.91 -21.64
N ARG A 494 16.57 -40.03 -22.37
CA ARG A 494 17.19 -41.30 -21.93
C ARG A 494 18.72 -41.21 -21.96
N GLY A 495 19.39 -41.73 -20.93
CA GLY A 495 20.69 -42.40 -21.10
C GLY A 495 21.72 -42.27 -19.95
N ALA A 496 21.91 -43.38 -19.24
CA ALA A 496 23.11 -43.86 -18.52
C ALA A 496 23.69 -43.06 -17.33
N ALA A 497 23.99 -43.82 -16.27
CA ALA A 497 24.73 -43.40 -15.08
C ALA A 497 26.22 -43.22 -15.39
N GLU A 498 26.81 -42.08 -15.05
CA GLU A 498 28.25 -41.86 -14.87
C GLU A 498 28.51 -40.50 -14.20
N GLU A 499 29.65 -40.40 -13.51
CA GLU A 499 30.12 -39.31 -12.62
C GLU A 499 29.82 -37.88 -13.14
N GLY A 500 29.19 -37.07 -12.29
CA GLY A 500 28.84 -35.69 -12.63
C GLY A 500 30.03 -34.74 -12.52
N SER A 501 30.34 -34.04 -13.61
CA SER A 501 31.20 -32.85 -13.57
C SER A 501 30.34 -31.60 -13.42
N VAL A 502 30.80 -30.62 -12.63
CA VAL A 502 30.16 -29.30 -12.51
C VAL A 502 31.12 -28.27 -13.08
N THR A 503 30.61 -27.33 -13.86
CA THR A 503 31.41 -26.24 -14.45
C THR A 503 31.23 -24.98 -13.61
N LEU A 504 32.32 -24.46 -13.04
CA LEU A 504 32.33 -23.21 -12.27
C LEU A 504 33.23 -22.19 -12.98
N PHE A 505 32.68 -21.01 -13.27
CA PHE A 505 33.35 -19.94 -14.05
C PHE A 505 33.97 -20.43 -15.39
N GLY A 506 33.28 -21.36 -16.06
CA GLY A 506 33.72 -21.90 -17.35
C GLY A 506 34.79 -23.00 -17.26
N THR A 507 35.21 -23.41 -16.05
CA THR A 507 36.18 -24.49 -15.85
C THR A 507 35.49 -25.74 -15.29
N PRO A 508 35.64 -26.93 -15.91
CA PRO A 508 35.10 -28.18 -15.38
C PRO A 508 35.88 -28.64 -14.15
N VAL A 509 35.19 -29.00 -13.07
CA VAL A 509 35.79 -29.57 -11.85
C VAL A 509 35.23 -30.97 -11.62
N HIS A 510 36.13 -31.93 -11.35
CA HIS A 510 35.78 -33.30 -10.98
C HIS A 510 35.74 -33.43 -9.45
N VAL A 511 34.63 -33.95 -8.93
CA VAL A 511 34.44 -34.11 -7.48
C VAL A 511 34.83 -35.53 -7.08
N GLY A 512 35.98 -35.65 -6.40
CA GLY A 512 36.47 -36.86 -5.76
C GLY A 512 37.20 -36.53 -4.45
N GLU A 513 37.27 -37.49 -3.52
CA GLU A 513 37.62 -37.26 -2.11
C GLU A 513 38.95 -36.51 -1.90
N THR A 514 38.83 -35.36 -1.24
CA THR A 514 39.85 -34.46 -0.70
C THR A 514 40.74 -33.76 -1.74
N THR A 515 40.35 -32.56 -2.16
CA THR A 515 41.16 -31.67 -3.01
C THR A 515 41.20 -30.27 -2.38
N VAL A 516 42.42 -29.71 -2.24
CA VAL A 516 42.59 -28.27 -1.98
C VAL A 516 42.46 -27.55 -3.32
N VAL A 517 41.47 -26.68 -3.45
CA VAL A 517 41.27 -25.88 -4.67
C VAL A 517 41.70 -24.44 -4.37
N GLU A 518 42.80 -24.01 -4.98
CA GLU A 518 43.21 -22.61 -5.00
C GLU A 518 42.48 -21.89 -6.13
N LEU A 519 41.71 -20.85 -5.79
CA LEU A 519 41.07 -19.98 -6.76
C LEU A 519 41.55 -18.54 -6.52
N GLU A 520 42.18 -17.95 -7.53
CA GLU A 520 42.47 -16.51 -7.56
C GLU A 520 41.36 -15.77 -8.31
N SER A 521 40.76 -14.80 -7.64
CA SER A 521 39.82 -13.86 -8.26
C SER A 521 40.58 -12.87 -9.15
N PRO A 522 40.24 -12.73 -10.45
CA PRO A 522 40.95 -11.82 -11.35
C PRO A 522 40.83 -10.34 -10.99
N THR A 523 39.92 -9.97 -10.08
CA THR A 523 39.60 -8.56 -9.77
C THR A 523 39.88 -8.15 -8.33
N SER A 524 40.14 -9.09 -7.40
CA SER A 524 40.31 -8.76 -5.97
C SER A 524 41.52 -9.36 -5.28
N GLY A 525 42.31 -10.24 -5.93
CA GLY A 525 43.50 -10.85 -5.31
C GLY A 525 43.22 -11.77 -4.10
N ALA A 526 41.96 -11.98 -3.74
CA ALA A 526 41.57 -12.81 -2.60
C ALA A 526 41.92 -14.29 -2.83
N ARG A 527 42.42 -14.95 -1.78
CA ARG A 527 42.75 -16.39 -1.77
C ARG A 527 41.84 -17.12 -0.79
N VAL A 528 41.29 -18.25 -1.22
CA VAL A 528 40.47 -19.12 -0.38
C VAL A 528 41.26 -20.40 -0.10
N VAL A 529 41.47 -20.73 1.18
CA VAL A 529 42.16 -21.96 1.59
C VAL A 529 41.22 -22.75 2.49
N GLN A 530 40.86 -23.96 2.08
CA GLN A 530 40.11 -24.90 2.89
C GLN A 530 41.07 -25.85 3.60
N LEU A 531 41.08 -25.86 4.93
CA LEU A 531 41.89 -26.79 5.72
C LEU A 531 41.04 -28.00 6.14
N GLY A 532 41.43 -29.18 5.67
CA GLY A 532 40.92 -30.45 6.18
C GLY A 532 41.63 -30.86 7.49
N SER A 533 41.13 -31.90 8.14
CA SER A 533 41.48 -32.33 9.50
C SER A 533 42.89 -32.92 9.72
N GLN A 534 43.90 -32.64 8.87
CA GLN A 534 45.29 -33.06 9.06
C GLN A 534 46.30 -31.93 8.76
N PRO A 535 47.43 -31.82 9.48
CA PRO A 535 48.38 -30.73 9.30
C PRO A 535 49.32 -31.01 8.13
N LEU A 536 49.42 -30.06 7.19
CA LEU A 536 50.39 -30.09 6.10
C LEU A 536 51.19 -28.79 6.05
N PHE A 537 52.49 -28.89 6.30
CA PHE A 537 53.49 -28.07 5.58
C PHE A 537 54.70 -28.93 5.26
N ARG A 538 55.05 -28.97 3.97
CA ARG A 538 56.43 -29.17 3.52
C ARG A 538 56.67 -28.27 2.31
N ASP A 539 57.60 -27.33 2.52
CA ASP A 539 58.38 -26.52 1.56
C ASP A 539 57.64 -25.60 0.58
N GLY A 540 57.79 -24.29 0.81
CA GLY A 540 57.63 -23.26 -0.23
C GLY A 540 57.12 -21.92 0.27
N LEU A 541 58.03 -21.02 0.67
CA LEU A 541 57.75 -19.59 0.73
C LEU A 541 57.52 -19.06 -0.71
N LEU A 542 56.39 -18.41 -0.95
CA LEU A 542 56.16 -17.61 -2.16
C LEU A 542 55.97 -16.13 -1.78
N THR A 543 56.96 -15.33 -2.15
CA THR A 543 56.93 -13.87 -2.14
C THR A 543 56.43 -13.36 -3.49
N GLY A 544 55.36 -12.56 -3.52
CA GLY A 544 55.00 -11.80 -4.72
C GLY A 544 53.62 -11.13 -4.69
N ALA A 545 53.63 -9.84 -5.06
CA ALA A 545 52.55 -8.94 -5.47
C ALA A 545 51.80 -8.12 -4.39
N ASP A 546 51.90 -6.80 -4.60
CA ASP A 546 51.21 -5.68 -3.93
C ASP A 546 49.71 -5.69 -4.22
N THR A 547 48.90 -5.80 -3.17
CA THR A 547 47.68 -4.99 -2.92
C THR A 547 47.22 -5.27 -1.49
N ALA A 548 46.89 -4.22 -0.75
CA ALA A 548 46.33 -4.28 0.61
C ALA A 548 44.93 -4.95 0.60
N ASP A 549 44.60 -5.54 1.76
CA ASP A 549 43.34 -6.20 2.14
C ASP A 549 43.26 -7.70 1.80
N ARG A 550 43.84 -8.52 2.69
CA ARG A 550 43.69 -9.98 2.68
C ARG A 550 42.63 -10.42 3.70
N LEU A 551 41.65 -11.21 3.25
CA LEU A 551 40.65 -11.85 4.11
C LEU A 551 40.92 -13.36 4.18
N LEU A 552 41.10 -13.90 5.39
CA LEU A 552 41.23 -15.33 5.63
C LEU A 552 39.92 -15.88 6.19
N LEU A 553 39.26 -16.77 5.43
CA LEU A 553 38.04 -17.46 5.85
C LEU A 553 38.40 -18.84 6.41
N VAL A 554 38.06 -19.09 7.68
CA VAL A 554 38.21 -20.41 8.31
C VAL A 554 36.81 -20.95 8.63
N VAL A 555 36.49 -22.12 8.06
CA VAL A 555 35.22 -22.81 8.29
C VAL A 555 35.53 -24.12 9.00
N THR A 556 34.93 -24.34 10.18
CA THR A 556 35.13 -25.55 10.98
C THR A 556 33.80 -26.28 11.17
N ASP A 557 33.81 -27.60 11.10
CA ASP A 557 32.61 -28.43 11.28
C ASP A 557 32.32 -28.72 12.77
N ASP A 558 31.12 -29.26 13.04
CA ASP A 558 30.49 -29.40 14.37
C ASP A 558 31.30 -30.19 15.43
N ASP A 559 32.26 -31.04 15.03
CA ASP A 559 32.87 -32.05 15.91
C ASP A 559 34.19 -31.64 16.61
N VAL A 560 34.59 -30.36 16.55
CA VAL A 560 35.82 -29.92 17.23
C VAL A 560 35.56 -29.67 18.72
N HIS A 561 35.67 -30.73 19.52
CA HIS A 561 35.49 -30.68 20.98
C HIS A 561 36.77 -30.92 21.79
N ASP A 562 37.86 -31.34 21.14
CA ASP A 562 39.16 -31.54 21.78
C ASP A 562 39.94 -30.21 21.89
N GLU A 563 40.36 -29.86 23.12
CA GLU A 563 41.08 -28.62 23.41
C GLU A 563 42.42 -28.52 22.67
N ARG A 564 43.05 -29.64 22.32
CA ARG A 564 44.29 -29.62 21.56
C ARG A 564 44.04 -29.13 20.13
N THR A 565 43.00 -29.63 19.48
CA THR A 565 42.61 -29.20 18.13
C THR A 565 42.18 -27.73 18.11
N LEU A 566 41.45 -27.28 19.14
CA LEU A 566 41.08 -25.86 19.30
C LEU A 566 42.30 -24.94 19.48
N ALA A 567 43.27 -25.36 20.30
CA ALA A 567 44.52 -24.63 20.50
C ALA A 567 45.39 -24.60 19.22
N GLU A 568 45.40 -25.67 18.44
CA GLU A 568 46.12 -25.75 17.16
C GLU A 568 45.49 -24.83 16.10
N ILE A 569 44.15 -24.77 16.00
CA ILE A 569 43.43 -23.84 15.11
C ILE A 569 43.71 -22.39 15.51
N ALA A 570 43.63 -22.08 16.80
CA ALA A 570 43.91 -20.74 17.31
C ALA A 570 45.36 -20.30 17.06
N GLN A 571 46.31 -21.22 17.24
CA GLN A 571 47.72 -20.95 16.95
C GLN A 571 47.96 -20.72 15.46
N GLN A 572 47.27 -21.46 14.59
CA GLN A 572 47.34 -21.26 13.13
C GLN A 572 46.73 -19.92 12.72
N MET A 573 45.57 -19.55 13.25
CA MET A 573 44.95 -18.24 13.02
C MET A 573 45.88 -17.11 13.47
N ALA A 574 46.53 -17.25 14.63
CA ALA A 574 47.49 -16.26 15.11
C ALA A 574 48.78 -16.17 14.28
N GLN A 575 49.22 -17.28 13.66
CA GLN A 575 50.40 -17.31 12.79
C GLN A 575 50.13 -16.72 11.39
N LEU A 576 48.88 -16.84 10.92
CA LEU A 576 48.45 -16.29 9.63
C LEU A 576 48.04 -14.82 9.72
N ARG A 577 47.95 -14.28 10.94
CA ARG A 577 47.63 -12.89 11.22
C ARG A 577 48.89 -12.03 11.11
N ASP A 578 48.92 -11.17 10.10
CA ASP A 578 49.79 -9.98 10.07
C ASP A 578 48.94 -8.71 10.23
N ASP A 579 49.59 -7.54 10.32
CA ASP A 579 48.94 -6.26 10.61
C ASP A 579 47.89 -5.84 9.55
N ASP A 580 47.87 -6.50 8.39
CA ASP A 580 47.02 -6.15 7.23
C ASP A 580 46.03 -7.26 6.82
N THR A 581 45.87 -8.33 7.63
CA THR A 581 44.99 -9.47 7.32
C THR A 581 43.85 -9.63 8.35
N ALA A 582 42.60 -9.50 7.88
CA ALA A 582 41.41 -9.75 8.70
C ALA A 582 41.00 -11.23 8.66
N VAL A 583 40.68 -11.81 9.82
CA VAL A 583 40.28 -13.22 9.93
C VAL A 583 38.80 -13.30 10.28
N LEU A 584 38.02 -13.93 9.38
CA LEU A 584 36.60 -14.21 9.59
C LEU A 584 36.41 -15.69 9.94
N LEU A 585 35.96 -15.95 11.16
CA LEU A 585 35.68 -17.31 11.62
C LEU A 585 34.18 -17.60 11.49
N VAL A 586 33.84 -18.61 10.69
CA VAL A 586 32.47 -19.12 10.57
C VAL A 586 32.42 -20.47 11.25
N THR A 587 31.69 -20.55 12.36
CA THR A 587 31.62 -21.75 13.19
C THR A 587 30.22 -21.93 13.74
N THR A 588 29.83 -23.16 14.00
CA THR A 588 28.62 -23.52 14.76
C THR A 588 28.92 -23.68 16.24
N SER A 589 30.21 -23.73 16.64
CA SER A 589 30.66 -23.93 18.01
C SER A 589 30.74 -22.59 18.76
N PRO A 590 29.91 -22.36 19.80
CA PRO A 590 29.96 -21.14 20.59
C PRO A 590 31.31 -20.92 21.28
N ARG A 591 32.05 -22.00 21.57
CA ARG A 591 33.38 -21.92 22.21
C ARG A 591 34.47 -21.43 21.27
N LEU A 592 34.40 -21.77 19.98
CA LEU A 592 35.32 -21.23 18.97
C LEU A 592 35.06 -19.74 18.71
N ALA A 593 33.80 -19.32 18.80
CA ALA A 593 33.41 -17.93 18.68
C ALA A 593 33.96 -17.02 19.79
N GLU A 594 34.31 -17.58 20.95
CA GLU A 594 34.92 -16.85 22.06
C GLU A 594 36.43 -16.59 21.87
N MET A 595 37.05 -17.15 20.83
CA MET A 595 38.47 -16.98 20.53
C MET A 595 38.69 -15.76 19.61
N SER A 596 39.76 -14.98 19.81
CA SER A 596 40.01 -13.65 19.19
C SER A 596 40.14 -13.63 17.66
N ALA A 597 39.03 -13.84 16.94
CA ALA A 597 38.85 -13.38 15.57
C ALA A 597 38.40 -11.91 15.59
N ASP A 598 38.70 -11.18 14.52
CA ASP A 598 38.27 -9.78 14.36
C ASP A 598 36.76 -9.71 14.14
N GLU A 599 36.18 -10.72 13.48
CA GLU A 599 34.74 -10.93 13.35
C GLU A 599 34.40 -12.44 13.40
N VAL A 600 33.24 -12.76 13.99
CA VAL A 600 32.73 -14.13 14.12
C VAL A 600 31.29 -14.22 13.66
N VAL A 601 30.98 -15.24 12.85
CA VAL A 601 29.60 -15.56 12.44
C VAL A 601 29.22 -16.93 12.98
N LEU A 602 28.21 -16.97 13.85
CA LEU A 602 27.59 -18.19 14.35
C LEU A 602 26.43 -18.61 13.44
N VAL A 603 26.50 -19.82 12.89
CA VAL A 603 25.44 -20.37 12.03
C VAL A 603 24.66 -21.43 12.81
N ALA A 604 23.33 -21.40 12.74
CA ALA A 604 22.51 -22.43 13.36
C ALA A 604 22.62 -23.74 12.57
N PRO A 605 22.64 -24.92 13.23
CA PRO A 605 22.96 -26.21 12.58
C PRO A 605 22.06 -26.58 11.38
N ASP A 606 20.85 -26.03 11.35
CA ASP A 606 19.80 -26.43 10.40
C ASP A 606 19.44 -25.34 9.37
N HIS A 607 20.26 -24.29 9.23
CA HIS A 607 19.93 -23.11 8.41
C HIS A 607 20.92 -22.87 7.27
N ALA A 608 20.49 -23.06 6.03
CA ALA A 608 21.27 -22.74 4.83
C ALA A 608 21.12 -21.24 4.51
N LEU A 609 22.22 -20.49 4.60
CA LEU A 609 22.22 -19.05 4.29
C LEU A 609 22.17 -18.81 2.78
N GLY A 610 21.17 -18.05 2.33
CA GLY A 610 21.12 -17.56 0.95
C GLY A 610 22.11 -16.41 0.69
N PRO A 611 22.47 -16.10 -0.58
CA PRO A 611 23.39 -15.00 -0.94
C PRO A 611 22.96 -13.60 -0.48
N ALA A 612 21.68 -13.43 -0.10
CA ALA A 612 21.12 -12.20 0.44
C ALA A 612 21.20 -12.12 1.98
N GLU A 613 21.29 -13.26 2.67
CA GLU A 613 21.33 -13.36 4.14
C GLU A 613 22.76 -13.24 4.68
N SER A 614 23.77 -13.55 3.86
CA SER A 614 25.19 -13.36 4.19
C SER A 614 25.58 -11.88 4.38
N ARG A 615 24.76 -10.92 3.92
CA ARG A 615 24.93 -9.48 4.19
C ARG A 615 24.34 -9.03 5.53
N ARG A 616 23.69 -9.92 6.28
CA ARG A 616 22.70 -9.53 7.31
C ARG A 616 22.98 -9.98 8.74
N ILE A 617 24.11 -10.60 9.06
CA ILE A 617 24.39 -11.00 10.44
C ILE A 617 25.66 -10.31 10.95
N VAL A 618 25.48 -9.13 11.52
CA VAL A 618 26.37 -8.56 12.53
C VAL A 618 25.52 -8.30 13.76
N ALA A 619 25.35 -9.31 14.61
CA ALA A 619 24.81 -9.08 15.93
C ALA A 619 25.92 -8.48 16.79
N ARG A 620 25.90 -7.16 16.98
CA ARG A 620 26.75 -6.52 17.99
C ARG A 620 26.16 -6.81 19.36
N TYR A 621 26.82 -7.65 20.15
CA TYR A 621 26.47 -7.87 21.54
C TYR A 621 26.58 -6.55 22.32
N CYS A 622 25.45 -5.99 22.79
CA CYS A 622 25.41 -4.86 23.71
C CYS A 622 25.17 -5.38 25.14
N PRO A 623 26.17 -5.33 26.04
CA PRO A 623 25.93 -5.64 27.45
C PRO A 623 25.24 -4.45 28.14
N GLY A 624 24.02 -4.65 28.66
CA GLY A 624 23.37 -3.63 29.51
C GLY A 624 21.87 -3.75 29.76
N SER A 625 21.11 -4.52 28.97
CA SER A 625 19.65 -4.55 29.13
C SER A 625 19.20 -5.55 30.20
N ILE A 626 18.96 -5.06 31.43
CA ILE A 626 18.25 -5.81 32.46
C ILE A 626 16.93 -5.08 32.75
N VAL A 627 15.81 -5.71 32.38
CA VAL A 627 14.47 -5.28 32.79
C VAL A 627 14.15 -5.97 34.12
N SER A 628 14.04 -5.21 35.20
CA SER A 628 13.56 -5.72 36.49
C SER A 628 12.16 -5.18 36.79
N TRP A 629 11.22 -6.07 37.14
CA TRP A 629 9.79 -5.78 37.37
C TRP A 629 9.37 -6.06 38.82
N HIS A 630 8.35 -5.34 39.30
CA HIS A 630 7.71 -5.54 40.61
C HIS A 630 6.17 -5.62 40.48
N PRO A 631 5.46 -6.49 41.23
CA PRO A 631 4.16 -7.01 40.81
C PRO A 631 2.92 -6.38 41.46
N SER A 632 2.87 -5.07 41.71
CA SER A 632 1.69 -4.48 42.38
C SER A 632 1.34 -3.06 41.93
N GLY A 633 0.49 -2.95 40.90
CA GLY A 633 -0.26 -1.73 40.56
C GLY A 633 -0.70 -1.66 39.09
N PRO A 634 -1.80 -0.93 38.77
CA PRO A 634 -2.15 -0.62 37.38
C PRO A 634 -1.09 0.30 36.78
N MET A 635 -0.58 -0.06 35.59
CA MET A 635 0.47 0.67 34.90
C MET A 635 -0.05 2.04 34.46
N GLN A 636 0.51 3.13 35.01
CA GLN A 636 0.31 4.48 34.49
C GLN A 636 1.58 4.95 33.80
N VAL A 637 1.47 5.34 32.53
CA VAL A 637 2.56 5.94 31.76
C VAL A 637 2.36 7.45 31.75
N VAL A 638 3.31 8.18 32.33
CA VAL A 638 3.37 9.65 32.29
C VAL A 638 4.68 10.02 31.61
N VAL A 639 4.61 10.74 30.50
CA VAL A 639 5.80 11.36 29.88
C VAL A 639 5.78 12.85 30.27
N ARG A 640 6.94 13.44 30.54
CA ARG A 640 7.04 14.90 30.72
C ARG A 640 8.13 15.46 29.84
N HIS A 641 7.80 16.55 29.17
CA HIS A 641 8.74 17.33 28.38
C HIS A 641 9.60 18.17 29.34
N ALA A 642 10.89 17.86 29.46
CA ALA A 642 11.88 18.81 29.96
C ALA A 642 12.42 19.58 28.75
N LEU A 643 12.50 20.91 28.85
CA LEU A 643 12.98 21.85 27.82
C LEU A 643 14.48 21.69 27.47
N GLU A 644 15.08 20.53 27.75
CA GLU A 644 16.45 20.17 27.42
C GLU A 644 16.51 18.72 26.89
N GLY A 645 15.71 18.43 25.87
CA GLY A 645 16.06 17.45 24.84
C GLY A 645 16.08 15.95 25.19
N ARG A 646 15.36 15.48 26.23
CA ARG A 646 15.08 14.03 26.40
C ARG A 646 13.70 13.79 27.03
N PRO A 647 12.87 12.89 26.48
CA PRO A 647 11.64 12.47 27.12
C PRO A 647 11.94 11.59 28.34
N GLU A 648 11.31 11.89 29.47
CA GLU A 648 11.40 11.09 30.70
C GLU A 648 10.10 10.32 30.94
N PHE A 649 10.23 9.04 31.34
CA PHE A 649 9.12 8.20 31.77
C PHE A 649 9.15 8.01 33.29
N ILE A 650 8.01 8.23 33.95
CA ILE A 650 7.87 8.03 35.39
C ILE A 650 6.69 7.09 35.65
N ASP A 651 6.99 5.87 36.13
CA ASP A 651 5.99 5.07 36.86
C ASP A 651 5.63 5.79 38.16
N THR A 652 4.38 5.66 38.60
CA THR A 652 3.86 6.04 39.93
C THR A 652 4.78 5.79 41.14
N SER A 653 5.73 4.84 41.07
CA SER A 653 6.72 4.56 42.13
C SER A 653 8.02 5.38 42.06
N GLY A 654 8.27 6.09 40.94
CA GLY A 654 9.40 7.00 40.75
C GLY A 654 10.77 6.35 40.64
N LYS A 655 10.89 5.05 40.30
CA LYS A 655 12.15 4.30 40.52
C LYS A 655 12.76 3.52 39.35
N SER A 656 12.21 3.53 38.15
CA SER A 656 12.85 2.85 37.02
C SER A 656 12.75 3.68 35.74
N ALA A 657 13.90 3.95 35.13
CA ALA A 657 14.03 4.57 33.82
C ALA A 657 14.54 3.53 32.82
N CYS A 658 13.92 3.45 31.65
CA CYS A 658 14.49 2.76 30.50
C CYS A 658 14.60 3.78 29.36
N ILE A 659 15.78 3.85 28.76
CA ILE A 659 16.07 4.64 27.57
C ILE A 659 16.13 3.62 26.43
N THR A 660 15.33 3.80 25.39
CA THR A 660 15.40 2.95 24.20
C THR A 660 15.44 3.83 22.96
N ASP A 661 16.45 3.61 22.13
CA ASP A 661 16.57 4.20 20.79
C ASP A 661 15.81 3.35 19.75
N ASP A 662 15.25 2.21 20.18
CA ASP A 662 14.49 1.26 19.36
C ASP A 662 13.01 1.30 19.76
N VAL A 663 12.27 2.22 19.12
CA VAL A 663 10.83 2.40 19.36
C VAL A 663 10.02 1.24 18.78
N ALA A 664 10.47 0.61 17.69
CA ALA A 664 9.80 -0.56 17.11
C ALA A 664 9.90 -1.77 18.05
N GLY A 665 11.08 -2.02 18.61
CA GLY A 665 11.29 -3.01 19.67
C GLY A 665 10.48 -2.69 20.93
N PHE A 666 10.33 -1.42 21.29
CA PHE A 666 9.50 -0.99 22.41
C PHE A 666 8.00 -1.26 22.19
N ILE A 667 7.46 -0.89 21.02
CA ILE A 667 6.07 -1.20 20.66
C ILE A 667 5.85 -2.71 20.71
N LYS A 668 6.73 -3.49 20.08
CA LYS A 668 6.68 -4.96 20.10
C LYS A 668 6.72 -5.53 21.53
N GLN A 669 7.51 -4.94 22.43
CA GLN A 669 7.53 -5.30 23.85
C GLN A 669 6.21 -4.95 24.57
N LEU A 670 5.58 -3.82 24.25
CA LEU A 670 4.25 -3.48 24.76
C LEU A 670 3.18 -4.47 24.26
N GLU A 671 3.20 -4.84 22.97
CA GLU A 671 2.28 -5.86 22.43
C GLU A 671 2.48 -7.21 23.13
N MET A 672 3.74 -7.63 23.29
CA MET A 672 4.09 -8.86 23.98
C MET A 672 3.72 -8.83 25.47
N ALA A 673 3.81 -7.67 26.12
CA ALA A 673 3.43 -7.50 27.52
C ALA A 673 1.90 -7.52 27.71
N GLY A 674 1.16 -6.81 26.84
CA GLY A 674 -0.30 -6.85 26.81
C GLY A 674 -0.83 -8.26 26.58
N ALA A 675 -0.32 -8.94 25.54
CA ALA A 675 -0.71 -10.32 25.21
C ALA A 675 -0.50 -11.31 26.37
N ARG A 676 0.58 -11.15 27.16
CA ARG A 676 0.83 -12.00 28.34
C ARG A 676 -0.15 -11.77 29.49
N GLN A 677 -0.78 -10.59 29.55
CA GLN A 677 -1.77 -10.25 30.57
C GLN A 677 -3.22 -10.41 30.09
N GLY A 678 -3.41 -10.85 28.84
CA GLY A 678 -4.74 -10.87 28.21
C GLY A 678 -5.30 -9.47 27.96
N LEU A 679 -4.44 -8.45 27.94
CA LEU A 679 -4.80 -7.07 27.62
C LEU A 679 -4.52 -6.85 26.14
N ALA A 680 -5.51 -6.37 25.40
CA ALA A 680 -5.31 -5.98 24.01
C ALA A 680 -4.61 -4.60 23.97
N LEU A 681 -3.86 -4.32 22.90
CA LEU A 681 -3.04 -3.10 22.80
C LEU A 681 -3.87 -1.82 22.96
N ASP A 682 -5.14 -1.90 22.62
CA ASP A 682 -6.12 -0.84 22.69
C ASP A 682 -6.67 -0.56 24.11
N GLU A 683 -6.33 -1.40 25.08
CA GLU A 683 -6.56 -1.16 26.52
C GLU A 683 -5.41 -0.37 27.17
N LEU A 684 -4.26 -0.22 26.50
CA LEU A 684 -3.16 0.63 26.94
C LEU A 684 -3.48 2.10 26.63
N THR A 685 -3.80 2.87 27.67
CA THR A 685 -4.07 4.31 27.52
C THR A 685 -2.76 5.09 27.34
N ILE A 686 -2.35 5.35 26.10
CA ILE A 686 -1.33 6.38 25.81
C ILE A 686 -2.04 7.74 25.81
N ARG A 687 -1.76 8.61 26.80
CA ARG A 687 -2.40 9.93 26.87
C ARG A 687 -1.95 10.81 25.70
N ALA A 688 -2.91 11.49 25.07
CA ALA A 688 -2.77 12.30 23.86
C ALA A 688 -1.56 13.24 23.82
N ALA A 689 -1.14 13.81 24.95
CA ALA A 689 0.03 14.69 25.03
C ALA A 689 1.37 13.99 24.69
N HIS A 690 1.39 12.68 24.47
CA HIS A 690 2.60 11.89 24.22
C HIS A 690 2.58 11.12 22.92
N LEU A 691 1.44 11.06 22.23
CA LEU A 691 1.43 10.45 20.91
C LEU A 691 2.11 11.39 19.92
N ASP A 692 1.82 12.70 19.98
CA ASP A 692 2.51 13.72 19.18
C ASP A 692 4.01 13.74 19.46
N ASP A 693 4.44 13.53 20.71
CA ASP A 693 5.86 13.41 21.08
C ASP A 693 6.47 12.12 20.51
N VAL A 694 5.79 10.98 20.62
CA VAL A 694 6.22 9.69 20.04
C VAL A 694 6.26 9.77 18.51
N TYR A 695 5.30 10.45 17.89
CA TYR A 695 5.28 10.73 16.46
C TYR A 695 6.42 11.69 16.09
N ALA A 696 6.65 12.77 16.82
CA ALA A 696 7.77 13.67 16.57
C ALA A 696 9.15 12.99 16.78
N LEU A 697 9.23 11.96 17.64
CA LEU A 697 10.43 11.14 17.85
C LEU A 697 10.62 10.08 16.76
N LEU A 698 9.55 9.44 16.32
CA LEU A 698 9.56 8.43 15.26
C LEU A 698 9.70 9.06 13.86
N PHE A 699 9.17 10.27 13.69
CA PHE A 699 9.03 11.00 12.45
C PHE A 699 9.36 12.48 12.70
N PRO A 700 10.62 12.82 13.04
CA PRO A 700 10.99 14.22 13.23
C PRO A 700 10.71 14.99 11.95
N PRO A 701 10.07 16.18 12.02
CA PRO A 701 9.80 16.98 10.83
C PRO A 701 11.12 17.21 10.10
N THR A 702 11.15 16.89 8.81
CA THR A 702 12.25 17.28 7.95
C THR A 702 12.38 18.80 8.07
N GLN A 703 13.57 19.29 8.45
CA GLN A 703 13.78 20.72 8.49
C GLN A 703 13.49 21.28 7.11
N ALA A 704 12.39 22.03 6.99
CA ALA A 704 12.14 22.94 5.89
C ALA A 704 13.20 24.05 5.98
N GLY A 705 14.42 23.72 5.55
CA GLY A 705 15.60 24.57 5.60
C GLY A 705 16.41 24.35 4.32
N ASP A 706 16.34 25.35 3.44
CA ASP A 706 17.10 25.54 2.21
C ASP A 706 16.93 24.49 1.09
N ARG A 707 15.84 24.63 0.31
CA ARG A 707 15.81 24.25 -1.11
C ARG A 707 15.12 25.30 -1.96
#